data_AF-A0A813H8L4-F1
#
_entry.id   AF-A0A813H8L4-F1
#
_cell.length_a   1.000
_cell.length_b   1.000
_cell.length_c   1.000
_cell.angle_alpha   90.00
_cell.angle_beta   90.00
_cell.angle_gamma   90.00
#
_symmetry.space_group_name_H-M   'P 1'
#
loop_
_entity.id
_entity.type
_entity.pdbx_description
1 polymer ?
#
loop_
_entity_poly.entity_id
_entity_poly.type
_entity_poly.pdbx_seq_one_letter_code
_entity_poly.pdbx_strand_id
1 'polypeptide(L)'
;MLREASVIGVRPSLIAINAAITACLDWRAALLLLRRLQQDTTCPDVISFNAVMAASSSKKDGPAGLAESLLKELVSAALQPSQVTFGALISALGTERRWESALGRLDEAACRNLGPSSIACGAGISACDNGLLWERAVALLLHAQQRRLEVGVVTLGSVMSNLGKAAKWEAAFGLVQEMCRSGLRPSIQACSAALSACESQGWWRALALLRSMPISGPEPQSISYSVVLCACEKQLCWQPALELFAEMRVAAFKIDSLAYNAALGACVQSEGLTAGLELLELMSSQAVDPDALAYERLLRASCDAGDPAHAAGLLAALRRSISELLLRSYLSGACSGRRTRSPARNLPSAECEHGTVRSADPIRASRTPLTHHMSRQNSMSSEHRAEEVDDGKQDLRQKVNVAVAEADAGPPSSSSPPAAVPEIDISCFAFPEKASETDREEVICQVLAACTDLGFMNVVGHGVPQSIIGGLLAALSEFFRSPVEQKETCMSSAQDLTSRGYTPYKAESTNALFNRPGPRDLREAFSFGPADHQNGRPFGSNTYPDFMPHFRPCIDAYYAEMERLEKVMLEIFTLALARASRQPLDPGYLQQQIQPNRGLAKAVWYPACEPSAVDVHLGAHSDWGPFTILLTTTPGLEVCVKSEEGVPHWRSVPLVPGAFTINVADQLACWCNDRFVSCVHRVANIVSNEPRISVPYFSMQILPLDFVETAERKVGCICALGERPKYEPISVRNYLKRNFEMLKSAGKSVEVQKIGGA
;
A
#
# COMPACT_ATOMS: atom_id res chain seq x y z
N MET A 1 8.76 -35.14 -46.65
CA MET A 1 7.30 -35.32 -46.84
C MET A 1 6.79 -35.08 -48.27
N LEU A 2 6.53 -33.86 -48.75
CA LEU A 2 5.87 -33.67 -50.08
C LEU A 2 6.70 -34.20 -51.27
N ARG A 3 8.04 -34.10 -51.21
CA ARG A 3 8.94 -34.73 -52.19
C ARG A 3 8.99 -36.26 -52.08
N GLU A 4 8.82 -36.82 -50.88
CA GLU A 4 8.76 -38.28 -50.68
C GLU A 4 7.42 -38.85 -51.17
N ALA A 5 6.32 -38.13 -50.95
CA ALA A 5 5.00 -38.49 -51.47
C ALA A 5 4.95 -38.53 -53.02
N SER A 6 5.64 -37.59 -53.70
CA SER A 6 5.73 -37.60 -55.16
C SER A 6 6.63 -38.72 -55.70
N VAL A 7 7.65 -39.14 -54.94
CA VAL A 7 8.53 -40.27 -55.28
C VAL A 7 7.80 -41.61 -55.14
N ILE A 8 6.79 -41.70 -54.27
CA ILE A 8 5.96 -42.90 -54.05
C ILE A 8 4.69 -42.91 -54.95
N GLY A 9 4.50 -41.90 -55.80
CA GLY A 9 3.36 -41.83 -56.74
C GLY A 9 2.01 -41.49 -56.11
N VAL A 10 1.98 -41.08 -54.85
CA VAL A 10 0.75 -40.70 -54.13
C VAL A 10 0.54 -39.20 -54.25
N ARG A 11 -0.55 -38.78 -54.91
CA ARG A 11 -0.96 -37.37 -54.97
C ARG A 11 -1.35 -36.90 -53.55
N PRO A 12 -0.68 -35.89 -52.97
CA PRO A 12 -1.07 -35.35 -51.69
C PRO A 12 -2.49 -34.76 -51.77
N SER A 13 -3.34 -35.01 -50.77
CA SER A 13 -4.67 -34.40 -50.72
C SER A 13 -4.58 -32.90 -50.44
N LEU A 14 -5.61 -32.13 -50.82
CA LEU A 14 -5.71 -30.69 -50.53
C LEU A 14 -5.54 -30.39 -49.02
N ILE A 15 -6.08 -31.26 -48.16
CA ILE A 15 -5.94 -31.18 -46.71
C ILE A 15 -4.47 -31.33 -46.27
N ALA A 16 -3.73 -32.28 -46.85
CA ALA A 16 -2.32 -32.49 -46.53
C ALA A 16 -1.45 -31.31 -46.98
N ILE A 17 -1.78 -30.68 -48.13
CA ILE A 17 -1.07 -29.50 -48.60
C ILE A 17 -1.43 -28.27 -47.75
N ASN A 18 -2.70 -28.07 -47.39
CA ASN A 18 -3.12 -27.00 -46.47
C ASN A 18 -2.47 -27.12 -45.09
N ALA A 19 -2.34 -28.34 -44.56
CA ALA A 19 -1.60 -28.60 -43.33
C ALA A 19 -0.11 -28.27 -43.47
N ALA A 20 0.51 -28.60 -44.61
CA ALA A 20 1.89 -28.26 -44.89
C ALA A 20 2.11 -26.74 -45.02
N ILE A 21 1.20 -26.01 -45.68
CA ILE A 21 1.23 -24.54 -45.77
C ILE A 21 1.09 -23.91 -44.37
N THR A 22 0.16 -24.42 -43.55
CA THR A 22 -0.05 -23.92 -42.18
C THR A 22 1.16 -24.19 -41.27
N ALA A 23 1.85 -25.31 -41.47
CA ALA A 23 3.07 -25.65 -40.75
C ALA A 23 4.31 -24.83 -41.19
N CYS A 24 4.23 -24.08 -42.29
CA CYS A 24 5.33 -23.24 -42.75
C CYS A 24 5.41 -21.95 -41.92
N LEU A 25 6.46 -21.81 -41.11
CA LEU A 25 6.81 -20.57 -40.41
C LEU A 25 7.44 -19.50 -41.33
N ASP A 26 7.66 -19.82 -42.60
CA ASP A 26 8.21 -18.91 -43.62
C ASP A 26 7.16 -18.66 -44.72
N TRP A 27 6.77 -17.39 -44.88
CA TRP A 27 5.81 -16.95 -45.88
C TRP A 27 6.26 -17.25 -47.32
N ARG A 28 7.57 -17.30 -47.59
CA ARG A 28 8.12 -17.62 -48.93
C ARG A 28 7.86 -19.06 -49.29
N ALA A 29 8.10 -19.97 -48.34
CA ALA A 29 7.82 -21.39 -48.50
C ALA A 29 6.31 -21.64 -48.64
N ALA A 30 5.49 -20.96 -47.83
CA ALA A 30 4.04 -21.03 -47.89
C ALA A 30 3.50 -20.53 -49.24
N LEU A 31 4.01 -19.39 -49.75
CA LEU A 31 3.61 -18.82 -51.04
C LEU A 31 4.03 -19.72 -52.21
N LEU A 32 5.24 -20.30 -52.18
CA LEU A 32 5.70 -21.25 -53.20
C LEU A 32 4.82 -22.51 -53.26
N LEU A 33 4.36 -23.00 -52.11
CA LEU A 33 3.42 -24.13 -52.05
C LEU A 33 2.04 -23.75 -52.61
N LEU A 34 1.55 -22.54 -52.34
CA LEU A 34 0.31 -22.03 -52.95
C LEU A 34 0.44 -21.87 -54.47
N ARG A 35 1.56 -21.34 -54.97
CA ARG A 35 1.82 -21.20 -56.42
C ARG A 35 1.92 -22.56 -57.11
N ARG A 36 2.54 -23.56 -56.47
CA ARG A 36 2.57 -24.93 -56.97
C ARG A 36 1.16 -25.54 -57.04
N LEU A 37 0.36 -25.30 -56.02
CA LEU A 37 -1.02 -25.76 -55.99
C LEU A 37 -1.86 -25.12 -57.12
N GLN A 38 -1.61 -23.86 -57.47
CA GLN A 38 -2.22 -23.21 -58.65
C GLN A 38 -1.75 -23.78 -60.01
N GLN A 39 -0.57 -24.40 -60.08
CA GLN A 39 -0.01 -25.01 -61.29
C GLN A 39 -0.41 -26.48 -61.47
N ASP A 40 -0.60 -27.20 -60.36
CA ASP A 40 -1.12 -28.56 -60.35
C ASP A 40 -2.65 -28.54 -60.56
N THR A 41 -3.25 -29.65 -61.02
CA THR A 41 -4.71 -29.75 -61.30
C THR A 41 -5.62 -29.61 -60.06
N THR A 42 -5.08 -29.26 -58.90
CA THR A 42 -5.77 -29.12 -57.61
C THR A 42 -6.04 -27.64 -57.34
N CYS A 43 -7.28 -27.19 -57.42
CA CYS A 43 -7.60 -25.78 -57.20
C CYS A 43 -7.38 -25.37 -55.72
N PRO A 44 -6.78 -24.20 -55.44
CA PRO A 44 -6.68 -23.68 -54.08
C PRO A 44 -8.06 -23.35 -53.51
N ASP A 45 -8.24 -23.57 -52.21
CA ASP A 45 -9.42 -23.16 -51.47
C ASP A 45 -9.14 -21.96 -50.56
N VAL A 46 -10.18 -21.44 -49.91
CA VAL A 46 -10.08 -20.32 -48.97
C VAL A 46 -9.09 -20.61 -47.84
N ILE A 47 -8.93 -21.88 -47.45
CA ILE A 47 -8.01 -22.31 -46.38
C ILE A 47 -6.55 -22.18 -46.84
N SER A 48 -6.23 -22.56 -48.09
CA SER A 48 -4.90 -22.40 -48.68
C SER A 48 -4.45 -20.93 -48.64
N PHE A 49 -5.32 -20.01 -49.04
CA PHE A 49 -5.04 -18.57 -49.02
C PHE A 49 -4.91 -18.01 -47.60
N ASN A 50 -5.80 -18.42 -46.69
CA ASN A 50 -5.75 -17.99 -45.28
C ASN A 50 -4.45 -18.42 -44.59
N ALA A 51 -3.96 -19.63 -44.87
CA ALA A 51 -2.73 -20.14 -44.29
C ALA A 51 -1.50 -19.33 -44.74
N VAL A 52 -1.43 -18.93 -46.02
CA VAL A 52 -0.35 -18.04 -46.51
C VAL A 52 -0.46 -16.63 -45.91
N MET A 53 -1.67 -16.08 -45.80
CA MET A 53 -1.90 -14.78 -45.14
C MET A 53 -1.50 -14.82 -43.66
N ALA A 54 -1.80 -15.91 -42.94
CA ALA A 54 -1.39 -16.09 -41.55
C ALA A 54 0.15 -16.21 -41.42
N ALA A 55 0.80 -16.99 -42.28
CA ALA A 55 2.26 -17.11 -42.32
C ALA A 55 2.96 -15.76 -42.57
N SER A 56 2.34 -14.88 -43.36
CA SER A 56 2.84 -13.52 -43.61
C SER A 56 2.85 -12.62 -42.36
N SER A 57 1.99 -12.88 -41.39
CA SER A 57 1.92 -12.13 -40.13
C SER A 57 2.92 -12.58 -39.06
N SER A 58 3.61 -13.73 -39.25
CA SER A 58 4.46 -14.33 -38.21
C SER A 58 5.86 -13.72 -38.08
N LYS A 59 6.32 -12.90 -39.05
CA LYS A 59 7.66 -12.25 -39.02
C LYS A 59 7.60 -10.81 -39.54
N LYS A 60 8.46 -9.94 -39.00
CA LYS A 60 8.65 -8.54 -39.45
C LYS A 60 9.19 -8.38 -40.88
N ASP A 61 9.58 -9.48 -41.54
CA ASP A 61 10.16 -9.51 -42.91
C ASP A 61 9.15 -9.95 -44.00
N GLY A 62 7.85 -9.86 -43.72
CA GLY A 62 6.80 -10.07 -44.72
C GLY A 62 6.79 -8.96 -45.79
N PRO A 63 6.57 -9.28 -47.07
CA PRO A 63 6.47 -8.28 -48.13
C PRO A 63 5.20 -7.47 -47.96
N ALA A 64 5.37 -6.15 -47.82
CA ALA A 64 4.26 -5.23 -47.65
C ALA A 64 3.23 -5.37 -48.79
N GLY A 65 1.96 -5.55 -48.44
CA GLY A 65 0.85 -5.67 -49.40
C GLY A 65 0.65 -7.06 -50.01
N LEU A 66 1.39 -8.09 -49.62
CA LEU A 66 1.14 -9.47 -50.07
C LEU A 66 -0.23 -9.99 -49.60
N ALA A 67 -0.65 -9.67 -48.37
CA ALA A 67 -1.97 -10.09 -47.90
C ALA A 67 -3.10 -9.42 -48.71
N GLU A 68 -2.93 -8.17 -49.15
CA GLU A 68 -3.90 -7.48 -50.01
C GLU A 68 -3.92 -8.04 -51.44
N SER A 69 -2.77 -8.44 -51.99
CA SER A 69 -2.72 -9.08 -53.32
C SER A 69 -3.33 -10.48 -53.30
N LEU A 70 -3.12 -11.24 -52.24
CA LEU A 70 -3.75 -12.55 -52.03
C LEU A 70 -5.27 -12.46 -51.89
N LEU A 71 -5.80 -11.41 -51.26
CA LEU A 71 -7.25 -11.16 -51.23
C LEU A 71 -7.80 -10.90 -52.64
N LYS A 72 -7.11 -10.09 -53.45
CA LYS A 72 -7.50 -9.82 -54.84
C LYS A 72 -7.46 -11.09 -55.69
N GLU A 73 -6.43 -11.92 -55.52
CA GLU A 73 -6.34 -13.22 -56.20
C GLU A 73 -7.48 -14.15 -55.78
N LEU A 74 -7.78 -14.26 -54.49
CA LEU A 74 -8.89 -15.07 -53.97
C LEU A 74 -10.24 -14.65 -54.60
N VAL A 75 -10.50 -13.34 -54.67
CA VAL A 75 -11.74 -12.81 -55.29
C VAL A 75 -11.76 -13.04 -56.80
N SER A 76 -10.63 -12.88 -57.49
CA SER A 76 -10.51 -13.18 -58.94
C SER A 76 -10.70 -14.65 -59.26
N ALA A 77 -10.40 -15.55 -58.31
CA ALA A 77 -10.66 -16.98 -58.39
C ALA A 77 -12.12 -17.35 -58.05
N ALA A 78 -13.01 -16.36 -57.91
CA ALA A 78 -14.42 -16.52 -57.52
C ALA A 78 -14.67 -17.21 -56.17
N LEU A 79 -13.66 -17.21 -55.28
CA LEU A 79 -13.80 -17.72 -53.92
C LEU A 79 -14.38 -16.63 -53.01
N GLN A 80 -15.21 -17.02 -52.03
CA GLN A 80 -15.80 -16.08 -51.08
C GLN A 80 -14.89 -15.92 -49.84
N PRO A 81 -14.42 -14.71 -49.52
CA PRO A 81 -13.67 -14.45 -48.30
C PRO A 81 -14.46 -14.83 -47.06
N SER A 82 -13.82 -15.55 -46.13
CA SER A 82 -14.42 -15.97 -44.86
C SER A 82 -14.05 -15.03 -43.71
N GLN A 83 -14.66 -15.23 -42.54
CA GLN A 83 -14.28 -14.55 -41.29
C GLN A 83 -12.79 -14.75 -40.94
N VAL A 84 -12.25 -15.94 -41.23
CA VAL A 84 -10.83 -16.27 -41.01
C VAL A 84 -9.92 -15.52 -42.00
N THR A 85 -10.41 -15.29 -43.23
CA THR A 85 -9.69 -14.54 -44.27
C THR A 85 -9.47 -13.09 -43.84
N PHE A 86 -10.51 -12.42 -43.35
CA PHE A 86 -10.39 -11.06 -42.84
C PHE A 86 -9.55 -10.99 -41.55
N GLY A 87 -9.64 -11.98 -40.66
CA GLY A 87 -8.80 -12.04 -39.45
C GLY A 87 -7.30 -12.13 -39.76
N ALA A 88 -6.91 -13.01 -40.70
CA ALA A 88 -5.52 -13.15 -41.13
C ALA A 88 -5.01 -11.89 -41.85
N LEU A 89 -5.85 -11.28 -42.68
CA LEU A 89 -5.54 -10.03 -43.39
C LEU A 89 -5.30 -8.86 -42.43
N ILE A 90 -6.18 -8.65 -41.45
CA ILE A 90 -6.06 -7.56 -40.47
C ILE A 90 -4.81 -7.75 -39.60
N SER A 91 -4.49 -9.00 -39.22
CA SER A 91 -3.26 -9.32 -38.49
C SER A 91 -2.00 -8.98 -39.30
N ALA A 92 -1.95 -9.39 -40.57
CA ALA A 92 -0.84 -9.07 -41.47
C ALA A 92 -0.67 -7.55 -41.66
N LEU A 93 -1.75 -6.82 -41.93
CA LEU A 93 -1.74 -5.37 -42.07
C LEU A 93 -1.32 -4.64 -40.78
N GLY A 94 -1.72 -5.16 -39.62
CA GLY A 94 -1.28 -4.68 -38.31
C GLY A 94 0.23 -4.83 -38.12
N THR A 95 0.81 -5.98 -38.51
CA THR A 95 2.26 -6.21 -38.46
C THR A 95 3.04 -5.35 -39.46
N GLU A 96 2.44 -5.03 -40.61
CA GLU A 96 2.98 -4.12 -41.63
C GLU A 96 2.87 -2.63 -41.24
N ARG A 97 2.32 -2.29 -40.07
CA ARG A 97 2.02 -0.91 -39.59
C ARG A 97 1.04 -0.13 -40.49
N ARG A 98 0.26 -0.81 -41.33
CA ARG A 98 -0.75 -0.20 -42.22
C ARG A 98 -2.12 -0.18 -41.54
N TRP A 99 -2.24 0.60 -40.47
CA TRP A 99 -3.42 0.63 -39.61
C TRP A 99 -4.69 1.11 -40.32
N GLU A 100 -4.59 2.05 -41.28
CA GLU A 100 -5.72 2.55 -42.07
C GLU A 100 -6.37 1.44 -42.91
N SER A 101 -5.55 0.70 -43.66
CA SER A 101 -5.99 -0.47 -44.42
C SER A 101 -6.60 -1.53 -43.50
N ALA A 102 -5.99 -1.79 -42.33
CA ALA A 102 -6.46 -2.80 -41.39
C ALA A 102 -7.87 -2.47 -40.87
N LEU A 103 -8.11 -1.20 -40.49
CA LEU A 103 -9.41 -0.75 -40.00
C LEU A 103 -10.45 -0.69 -41.13
N GLY A 104 -10.08 -0.24 -42.33
CA GLY A 104 -10.99 -0.24 -43.48
C GLY A 104 -11.43 -1.65 -43.88
N ARG A 105 -10.56 -2.65 -43.74
CA ARG A 105 -10.90 -4.07 -43.96
C ARG A 105 -11.78 -4.65 -42.85
N LEU A 106 -11.64 -4.16 -41.62
CA LEU A 106 -12.54 -4.53 -40.50
C LEU A 106 -13.94 -3.96 -40.71
N ASP A 107 -14.06 -2.71 -41.16
CA ASP A 107 -15.34 -2.08 -41.52
C ASP A 107 -15.99 -2.81 -42.71
N GLU A 108 -15.21 -3.20 -43.72
CA GLU A 108 -15.69 -3.98 -44.86
C GLU A 108 -16.20 -5.37 -44.47
N ALA A 109 -15.52 -6.06 -43.54
CA ALA A 109 -15.99 -7.33 -43.00
C ALA A 109 -17.32 -7.18 -42.27
N ALA A 110 -17.49 -6.08 -41.51
CA ALA A 110 -18.74 -5.77 -40.82
C ALA A 110 -19.89 -5.50 -41.80
N CYS A 111 -19.66 -4.75 -42.88
CA CYS A 111 -20.65 -4.49 -43.94
C CYS A 111 -21.09 -5.76 -44.67
N ARG A 112 -20.26 -6.81 -44.71
CA ARG A 112 -20.58 -8.11 -45.31
C ARG A 112 -21.33 -9.06 -44.37
N ASN A 113 -21.76 -8.60 -43.18
CA ASN A 113 -22.37 -9.42 -42.12
C ASN A 113 -21.49 -10.61 -41.66
N LEU A 114 -20.19 -10.55 -41.93
CA LEU A 114 -19.23 -11.50 -41.38
C LEU A 114 -18.92 -11.01 -39.96
N GLY A 115 -19.54 -11.62 -38.95
CA GLY A 115 -19.34 -11.21 -37.55
C GLY A 115 -17.86 -11.10 -37.20
N PRO A 116 -17.43 -10.11 -36.40
CA PRO A 116 -16.04 -9.94 -36.03
C PRO A 116 -15.59 -11.15 -35.23
N SER A 117 -14.51 -11.81 -35.66
CA SER A 117 -13.87 -12.84 -34.84
C SER A 117 -13.08 -12.18 -33.70
N SER A 118 -12.88 -12.90 -32.59
CA SER A 118 -11.96 -12.46 -31.51
C SER A 118 -10.57 -12.08 -32.08
N ILE A 119 -10.11 -12.84 -33.08
CA ILE A 119 -8.85 -12.57 -33.80
C ILE A 119 -8.90 -11.26 -34.59
N ALA A 120 -9.99 -10.96 -35.31
CA ALA A 120 -10.12 -9.73 -36.09
C ALA A 120 -10.22 -8.48 -35.19
N CYS A 121 -10.97 -8.56 -34.09
CA CYS A 121 -11.02 -7.49 -33.09
C CYS A 121 -9.67 -7.27 -32.41
N GLY A 122 -9.00 -8.35 -32.00
CA GLY A 122 -7.67 -8.29 -31.38
C GLY A 122 -6.61 -7.70 -32.32
N ALA A 123 -6.59 -8.13 -33.58
CA ALA A 123 -5.69 -7.59 -34.60
C ALA A 123 -6.00 -6.12 -34.94
N GLY A 124 -7.28 -5.72 -34.99
CA GLY A 124 -7.68 -4.33 -35.17
C GLY A 124 -7.24 -3.42 -34.02
N ILE A 125 -7.39 -3.88 -32.78
CA ILE A 125 -6.90 -3.18 -31.58
C ILE A 125 -5.37 -3.05 -31.59
N SER A 126 -4.64 -4.09 -31.98
CA SER A 126 -3.18 -4.02 -32.15
C SER A 126 -2.79 -3.06 -33.28
N ALA A 127 -3.54 -2.99 -34.37
CA ALA A 127 -3.33 -2.01 -35.43
C ALA A 127 -3.57 -0.57 -34.96
N CYS A 128 -4.56 -0.34 -34.08
CA CYS A 128 -4.78 0.97 -33.45
C CYS A 128 -3.58 1.46 -32.64
N ASP A 129 -2.78 0.55 -32.03
CA ASP A 129 -1.54 0.92 -31.29
C ASP A 129 -0.48 1.57 -32.18
N ASN A 130 -0.44 1.20 -33.46
CA ASN A 130 0.45 1.83 -34.45
C ASN A 130 -0.07 3.20 -34.93
N GLY A 131 -1.38 3.45 -34.84
CA GLY A 131 -2.05 4.68 -35.29
C GLY A 131 -2.37 5.69 -34.19
N LEU A 132 -2.11 5.36 -32.91
CA LEU A 132 -2.47 6.16 -31.72
C LEU A 132 -3.99 6.45 -31.60
N LEU A 133 -4.83 5.56 -32.14
CA LEU A 133 -6.28 5.72 -32.20
C LEU A 133 -6.97 5.08 -30.99
N TRP A 134 -6.81 5.70 -29.81
CA TRP A 134 -7.36 5.16 -28.55
C TRP A 134 -8.88 5.05 -28.53
N GLU A 135 -9.61 6.02 -29.09
CA GLU A 135 -11.09 6.02 -29.14
C GLU A 135 -11.61 4.80 -29.89
N ARG A 136 -10.97 4.49 -31.01
CA ARG A 136 -11.35 3.37 -31.87
C ARG A 136 -10.94 2.03 -31.25
N ALA A 137 -9.82 1.97 -30.54
CA ALA A 137 -9.42 0.79 -29.77
C ALA A 137 -10.42 0.46 -28.64
N VAL A 138 -10.90 1.47 -27.90
CA VAL A 138 -11.93 1.31 -26.86
C VAL A 138 -13.28 0.93 -27.47
N ALA A 139 -13.68 1.56 -28.58
CA ALA A 139 -14.92 1.20 -29.27
C ALA A 139 -14.91 -0.26 -29.76
N LEU A 140 -13.78 -0.75 -30.27
CA LEU A 140 -13.62 -2.15 -30.68
C LEU A 140 -13.66 -3.12 -29.49
N LEU A 141 -13.11 -2.73 -28.33
CA LEU A 141 -13.19 -3.52 -27.11
C LEU A 141 -14.64 -3.63 -26.60
N LEU A 142 -15.37 -2.52 -26.56
CA LEU A 142 -16.78 -2.49 -26.16
C LEU A 142 -17.64 -3.32 -27.13
N HIS A 143 -17.37 -3.24 -28.43
CA HIS A 143 -18.05 -4.06 -29.42
C HIS A 143 -17.79 -5.57 -29.25
N ALA A 144 -16.55 -5.94 -28.88
CA ALA A 144 -16.20 -7.32 -28.57
C ALA A 144 -16.91 -7.82 -27.29
N GLN A 145 -17.00 -6.98 -26.26
CA GLN A 145 -17.72 -7.29 -25.02
C GLN A 145 -19.23 -7.45 -25.23
N GLN A 146 -19.87 -6.56 -25.99
CA GLN A 146 -21.30 -6.64 -26.31
C GLN A 146 -21.68 -7.95 -27.01
N ARG A 147 -20.75 -8.51 -27.78
CA ARG A 147 -20.91 -9.79 -28.49
C ARG A 147 -20.40 -11.00 -27.71
N ARG A 148 -20.00 -10.82 -26.44
CA ARG A 148 -19.45 -11.86 -25.56
C ARG A 148 -18.27 -12.61 -26.18
N LEU A 149 -17.44 -11.92 -26.96
CA LEU A 149 -16.21 -12.50 -27.50
C LEU A 149 -15.15 -12.57 -26.40
N GLU A 150 -14.44 -13.69 -26.29
CA GLU A 150 -13.31 -13.80 -25.36
C GLU A 150 -12.18 -12.88 -25.83
N VAL A 151 -11.87 -11.88 -24.99
CA VAL A 151 -10.77 -10.93 -25.22
C VAL A 151 -9.59 -11.36 -24.37
N GLY A 152 -8.47 -11.69 -25.02
CA GLY A 152 -7.26 -12.13 -24.33
C GLY A 152 -6.46 -10.99 -23.68
N VAL A 153 -5.55 -11.37 -22.78
CA VAL A 153 -4.63 -10.46 -22.05
C VAL A 153 -3.80 -9.58 -23.00
N VAL A 154 -3.41 -10.11 -24.16
CA VAL A 154 -2.64 -9.37 -25.18
C VAL A 154 -3.45 -8.21 -25.76
N THR A 155 -4.72 -8.44 -26.09
CA THR A 155 -5.61 -7.42 -26.65
C THR A 155 -5.89 -6.31 -25.65
N LEU A 156 -6.12 -6.66 -24.38
CA LEU A 156 -6.29 -5.68 -23.30
C LEU A 156 -5.00 -4.87 -23.05
N GLY A 157 -3.83 -5.52 -23.13
CA GLY A 157 -2.53 -4.84 -23.08
C GLY A 157 -2.31 -3.83 -24.21
N SER A 158 -2.75 -4.14 -25.43
CA SER A 158 -2.70 -3.20 -26.57
C SER A 158 -3.64 -2.00 -26.40
N VAL A 159 -4.82 -2.18 -25.80
CA VAL A 159 -5.69 -1.05 -25.43
C VAL A 159 -5.02 -0.20 -24.36
N MET A 160 -4.42 -0.82 -23.34
CA MET A 160 -3.72 -0.13 -22.25
C MET A 160 -2.53 0.71 -22.76
N SER A 161 -1.74 0.17 -23.69
CA SER A 161 -0.65 0.90 -24.36
C SER A 161 -1.17 2.14 -25.09
N ASN A 162 -2.27 2.02 -25.84
CA ASN A 162 -2.92 3.15 -26.51
C ASN A 162 -3.40 4.22 -25.53
N LEU A 163 -4.06 3.81 -24.44
CA LEU A 163 -4.55 4.72 -23.40
C LEU A 163 -3.41 5.43 -22.67
N GLY A 164 -2.29 4.72 -22.44
CA GLY A 164 -1.05 5.26 -21.91
C GLY A 164 -0.48 6.36 -22.80
N LYS A 165 -0.30 6.09 -24.10
CA LYS A 165 0.20 7.07 -25.08
C LYS A 165 -0.74 8.27 -25.24
N ALA A 166 -2.05 8.08 -25.04
CA ALA A 166 -3.05 9.13 -25.12
C ALA A 166 -3.28 9.90 -23.80
N ALA A 167 -2.54 9.57 -22.73
CA ALA A 167 -2.71 10.13 -21.38
C ALA A 167 -4.15 10.02 -20.82
N LYS A 168 -4.89 8.97 -21.20
CA LYS A 168 -6.27 8.70 -20.78
C LYS A 168 -6.30 7.77 -19.57
N TRP A 169 -5.91 8.30 -18.42
CA TRP A 169 -5.76 7.51 -17.18
C TRP A 169 -7.06 6.89 -16.66
N GLU A 170 -8.21 7.57 -16.76
CA GLU A 170 -9.50 7.08 -16.24
C GLU A 170 -9.90 5.74 -16.89
N ALA A 171 -9.82 5.71 -18.23
CA ALA A 171 -10.08 4.53 -19.01
C ALA A 171 -9.01 3.44 -18.76
N ALA A 172 -7.73 3.81 -18.57
CA ALA A 172 -6.66 2.85 -18.27
C ALA A 172 -6.87 2.18 -16.90
N PHE A 173 -7.25 2.96 -15.89
CA PHE A 173 -7.48 2.46 -14.54
C PHE A 173 -8.74 1.59 -14.46
N GLY A 174 -9.84 2.02 -15.09
CA GLY A 174 -11.05 1.21 -15.20
C GLY A 174 -10.78 -0.14 -15.89
N LEU A 175 -9.91 -0.16 -16.90
CA LEU A 175 -9.54 -1.38 -17.61
C LEU A 175 -8.69 -2.34 -16.74
N VAL A 176 -7.74 -1.83 -15.95
CA VAL A 176 -6.99 -2.65 -14.97
C VAL A 176 -7.93 -3.28 -13.94
N GLN A 177 -8.87 -2.50 -13.40
CA GLN A 177 -9.84 -3.02 -12.45
C GLN A 177 -10.74 -4.09 -13.06
N GLU A 178 -11.17 -3.90 -14.31
CA GLU A 178 -12.00 -4.86 -15.01
C GLU A 178 -11.26 -6.17 -15.32
N MET A 179 -9.96 -6.09 -15.65
CA MET A 179 -9.10 -7.27 -15.77
C MET A 179 -9.05 -8.05 -14.45
N CYS A 180 -8.85 -7.34 -13.33
CA CYS A 180 -8.82 -7.97 -12.01
C CYS A 180 -10.17 -8.59 -11.61
N ARG A 181 -11.30 -7.91 -11.89
CA ARG A 181 -12.67 -8.44 -11.64
C ARG A 181 -12.97 -9.68 -12.46
N SER A 182 -12.46 -9.73 -13.68
CA SER A 182 -12.62 -10.87 -14.59
C SER A 182 -11.66 -12.03 -14.28
N GLY A 183 -10.86 -11.94 -13.21
CA GLY A 183 -9.86 -12.95 -12.85
C GLY A 183 -8.63 -13.00 -13.77
N LEU A 184 -8.48 -12.03 -14.68
CA LEU A 184 -7.34 -11.93 -15.58
C LEU A 184 -6.20 -11.17 -14.90
N ARG A 185 -5.01 -11.78 -14.81
CA ARG A 185 -3.83 -11.10 -14.26
C ARG A 185 -3.30 -10.06 -15.26
N PRO A 186 -3.27 -8.75 -14.91
CA PRO A 186 -2.66 -7.74 -15.77
C PRO A 186 -1.18 -8.02 -15.96
N SER A 187 -0.67 -7.81 -17.19
CA SER A 187 0.77 -7.94 -17.45
C SER A 187 1.53 -6.72 -16.93
N ILE A 188 2.83 -6.89 -16.69
CA ILE A 188 3.74 -5.80 -16.27
C ILE A 188 3.68 -4.63 -17.28
N GLN A 189 3.61 -4.93 -18.58
CA GLN A 189 3.48 -3.93 -19.65
C GLN A 189 2.17 -3.14 -19.54
N ALA A 190 1.09 -3.80 -19.16
CA ALA A 190 -0.21 -3.18 -18.98
C ALA A 190 -0.16 -2.20 -17.79
N CYS A 191 0.31 -2.65 -16.63
CA CYS A 191 0.44 -1.78 -15.45
C CYS A 191 1.41 -0.60 -15.71
N SER A 192 2.53 -0.83 -16.41
CA SER A 192 3.47 0.22 -16.78
C SER A 192 2.85 1.26 -17.72
N ALA A 193 2.10 0.84 -18.75
CA ALA A 193 1.39 1.76 -19.64
C ALA A 193 0.31 2.59 -18.90
N ALA A 194 -0.39 1.99 -17.94
CA ALA A 194 -1.34 2.69 -17.09
C ALA A 194 -0.65 3.69 -16.15
N LEU A 195 0.53 3.35 -15.60
CA LEU A 195 1.35 4.28 -14.83
C LEU A 195 1.81 5.47 -15.68
N SER A 196 2.24 5.23 -16.93
CA SER A 196 2.60 6.31 -17.86
C SER A 196 1.41 7.19 -18.22
N ALA A 197 0.19 6.66 -18.28
CA ALA A 197 -1.02 7.46 -18.47
C ALA A 197 -1.24 8.47 -17.33
N CYS A 198 -0.86 8.10 -16.11
CA CYS A 198 -1.01 8.91 -14.90
C CYS A 198 0.07 10.00 -14.74
N GLU A 199 1.14 9.96 -15.55
CA GLU A 199 2.31 10.83 -15.42
C GLU A 199 1.98 12.33 -15.50
N SER A 200 0.92 12.69 -16.25
CA SER A 200 0.52 14.09 -16.48
C SER A 200 -0.68 14.57 -15.65
N GLN A 201 -1.34 13.69 -14.89
CA GLN A 201 -2.67 13.95 -14.31
C GLN A 201 -2.80 13.68 -12.80
N GLY A 202 -1.75 13.18 -12.13
CA GLY A 202 -1.76 12.98 -10.68
C GLY A 202 -0.72 11.97 -10.17
N TRP A 203 0.29 12.42 -9.42
CA TRP A 203 1.36 11.55 -8.88
C TRP A 203 0.81 10.53 -7.88
N TRP A 204 -0.18 10.93 -7.08
CA TRP A 204 -0.84 10.10 -6.08
C TRP A 204 -1.60 8.92 -6.70
N ARG A 205 -2.15 9.09 -7.90
CA ARG A 205 -2.83 8.01 -8.65
C ARG A 205 -1.83 7.00 -9.18
N ALA A 206 -0.70 7.48 -9.70
CA ALA A 206 0.40 6.64 -10.14
C ALA A 206 0.97 5.84 -8.96
N LEU A 207 1.13 6.47 -7.79
CA LEU A 207 1.56 5.81 -6.55
C LEU A 207 0.56 4.76 -6.06
N ALA A 208 -0.75 5.05 -6.10
CA ALA A 208 -1.79 4.09 -5.73
C ALA A 208 -1.77 2.85 -6.65
N LEU A 209 -1.60 3.06 -7.96
CA LEU A 209 -1.49 1.96 -8.92
C LEU A 209 -0.21 1.14 -8.68
N LEU A 210 0.94 1.78 -8.45
CA LEU A 210 2.21 1.12 -8.13
C LEU A 210 2.08 0.22 -6.89
N ARG A 211 1.42 0.73 -5.83
CA ARG A 211 1.18 -0.02 -4.58
C ARG A 211 0.14 -1.14 -4.73
N SER A 212 -0.74 -1.06 -5.72
CA SER A 212 -1.71 -2.13 -6.03
C SER A 212 -1.15 -3.26 -6.90
N MET A 213 0.03 -3.09 -7.51
CA MET A 213 0.66 -4.09 -8.39
C MET A 213 0.95 -5.43 -7.66
N PRO A 214 1.55 -5.46 -6.44
CA PRO A 214 1.79 -6.71 -5.70
C PRO A 214 0.52 -7.50 -5.40
N ILE A 215 -0.61 -6.80 -5.25
CA ILE A 215 -1.92 -7.40 -4.95
C ILE A 215 -2.58 -7.92 -6.24
N SER A 216 -2.38 -7.22 -7.35
CA SER A 216 -3.00 -7.52 -8.66
C SER A 216 -2.22 -8.57 -9.47
N GLY A 217 -1.02 -8.95 -9.02
CA GLY A 217 -0.23 -10.05 -9.60
C GLY A 217 1.21 -9.69 -9.99
N PRO A 218 1.48 -8.63 -10.77
CA PRO A 218 2.85 -8.31 -11.18
C PRO A 218 3.62 -7.56 -10.08
N GLU A 219 4.85 -7.96 -9.78
CA GLU A 219 5.71 -7.16 -8.90
C GLU A 219 6.15 -5.85 -9.59
N PRO A 220 6.14 -4.71 -8.87
CA PRO A 220 6.71 -3.46 -9.35
C PRO A 220 8.17 -3.64 -9.80
N GLN A 221 8.51 -3.07 -10.96
CA GLN A 221 9.90 -3.05 -11.46
C GLN A 221 10.50 -1.65 -11.32
N SER A 222 11.81 -1.52 -11.51
CA SER A 222 12.53 -0.23 -11.49
C SER A 222 11.83 0.84 -12.36
N ILE A 223 11.40 0.47 -13.57
CA ILE A 223 10.66 1.35 -14.49
C ILE A 223 9.35 1.87 -13.88
N SER A 224 8.64 1.04 -13.10
CA SER A 224 7.38 1.43 -12.45
C SER A 224 7.59 2.52 -11.40
N TYR A 225 8.69 2.45 -10.63
CA TYR A 225 9.09 3.50 -9.69
C TYR A 225 9.52 4.78 -10.43
N SER A 226 10.34 4.65 -11.48
CA SER A 226 10.80 5.80 -12.27
C SER A 226 9.64 6.59 -12.88
N VAL A 227 8.58 5.92 -13.36
CA VAL A 227 7.38 6.58 -13.93
C VAL A 227 6.64 7.40 -12.86
N VAL A 228 6.51 6.88 -11.63
CA VAL A 228 5.88 7.64 -10.54
C VAL A 228 6.75 8.82 -10.10
N LEU A 229 8.08 8.66 -10.07
CA LEU A 229 9.01 9.76 -9.80
C LEU A 229 8.91 10.87 -10.87
N CYS A 230 8.81 10.52 -12.16
CA CYS A 230 8.57 11.50 -13.23
C CYS A 230 7.21 12.20 -13.08
N ALA A 231 6.18 11.50 -12.60
CA ALA A 231 4.89 12.10 -12.29
C ALA A 231 4.98 13.10 -11.12
N CYS A 232 5.78 12.80 -10.10
CA CYS A 232 6.08 13.71 -9.00
C CYS A 232 6.86 14.94 -9.46
N GLU A 233 7.85 14.78 -10.35
CA GLU A 233 8.60 15.88 -10.99
C GLU A 233 7.65 16.85 -11.69
N LYS A 234 6.76 16.35 -12.55
CA LYS A 234 5.80 17.18 -13.31
C LYS A 234 4.80 17.93 -12.44
N GLN A 235 4.60 17.51 -11.20
CA GLN A 235 3.64 18.10 -10.26
C GLN A 235 4.29 18.80 -9.06
N LEU A 236 5.62 19.01 -9.10
CA LEU A 236 6.37 19.75 -8.08
C LEU A 236 6.27 19.16 -6.66
N CYS A 237 6.08 17.85 -6.54
CA CYS A 237 5.84 17.17 -5.27
C CYS A 237 7.10 16.41 -4.81
N TRP A 238 8.01 17.12 -4.14
CA TRP A 238 9.31 16.58 -3.73
C TRP A 238 9.27 15.61 -2.54
N GLN A 239 8.41 15.85 -1.54
CA GLN A 239 8.36 15.00 -0.34
C GLN A 239 7.96 13.55 -0.70
N PRO A 240 6.89 13.31 -1.47
CA PRO A 240 6.54 11.94 -1.89
C PRO A 240 7.57 11.35 -2.86
N ALA A 241 8.27 12.18 -3.64
CA ALA A 241 9.34 11.71 -4.53
C ALA A 241 10.53 11.17 -3.74
N LEU A 242 10.95 11.86 -2.66
CA LEU A 242 12.04 11.40 -1.79
C LEU A 242 11.67 10.15 -1.00
N GLU A 243 10.44 10.07 -0.50
CA GLU A 243 9.92 8.87 0.17
C GLU A 243 9.93 7.66 -0.76
N LEU A 244 9.43 7.82 -1.99
CA LEU A 244 9.42 6.77 -2.99
C LEU A 244 10.84 6.38 -3.44
N PHE A 245 11.75 7.35 -3.51
CA PHE A 245 13.15 7.11 -3.81
C PHE A 245 13.84 6.32 -2.69
N ALA A 246 13.54 6.60 -1.42
CA ALA A 246 14.02 5.83 -0.29
C ALA A 246 13.44 4.40 -0.28
N GLU A 247 12.17 4.22 -0.64
CA GLU A 247 11.53 2.91 -0.80
C GLU A 247 12.24 2.07 -1.87
N MET A 248 12.56 2.66 -3.02
CA MET A 248 13.31 1.99 -4.10
C MET A 248 14.70 1.54 -3.66
N ARG A 249 15.36 2.29 -2.76
CA ARG A 249 16.67 1.92 -2.16
C ARG A 249 16.56 0.76 -1.19
N VAL A 250 15.57 0.78 -0.29
CA VAL A 250 15.35 -0.27 0.71
C VAL A 250 14.97 -1.59 0.05
N ALA A 251 14.22 -1.53 -1.05
CA ALA A 251 13.89 -2.69 -1.88
C ALA A 251 15.09 -3.21 -2.72
N ALA A 252 16.28 -2.63 -2.58
CA ALA A 252 17.52 -3.01 -3.26
C ALA A 252 17.43 -3.01 -4.80
N PHE A 253 16.55 -2.19 -5.39
CA PHE A 253 16.49 -2.03 -6.84
C PHE A 253 17.70 -1.23 -7.34
N LYS A 254 18.20 -1.58 -8.54
CA LYS A 254 19.19 -0.76 -9.24
C LYS A 254 18.51 0.54 -9.69
N ILE A 255 18.87 1.64 -9.03
CA ILE A 255 18.39 2.98 -9.36
C ILE A 255 19.14 3.46 -10.60
N ASP A 256 18.40 3.82 -11.63
CA ASP A 256 18.94 4.36 -12.87
C ASP A 256 19.08 5.89 -12.80
N SER A 257 19.82 6.47 -13.75
CA SER A 257 19.98 7.92 -13.84
C SER A 257 18.63 8.64 -14.03
N LEU A 258 17.64 7.98 -14.64
CA LEU A 258 16.30 8.51 -14.83
C LEU A 258 15.57 8.75 -13.50
N ALA A 259 15.61 7.77 -12.57
CA ALA A 259 15.01 7.91 -11.24
C ALA A 259 15.70 9.00 -10.41
N TYR A 260 17.04 9.07 -10.43
CA TYR A 260 17.79 10.16 -9.77
C TYR A 260 17.40 11.53 -10.34
N ASN A 261 17.36 11.66 -11.66
CA ASN A 261 17.02 12.91 -12.33
C ASN A 261 15.60 13.38 -12.08
N ALA A 262 14.64 12.45 -12.01
CA ALA A 262 13.25 12.75 -11.70
C ALA A 262 13.08 13.21 -10.24
N ALA A 263 13.75 12.54 -9.30
CA ALA A 263 13.76 12.96 -7.89
C ALA A 263 14.46 14.33 -7.71
N LEU A 264 15.60 14.55 -8.36
CA LEU A 264 16.29 15.84 -8.38
C LEU A 264 15.42 16.95 -9.00
N GLY A 265 14.74 16.66 -10.12
CA GLY A 265 13.83 17.60 -10.76
C GLY A 265 12.64 17.98 -9.87
N ALA A 266 12.09 17.01 -9.13
CA ALA A 266 11.02 17.25 -8.17
C ALA A 266 11.50 18.18 -7.03
N CYS A 267 12.69 17.95 -6.46
CA CYS A 267 13.25 18.77 -5.37
C CYS A 267 13.60 20.20 -5.78
N VAL A 268 14.12 20.37 -7.00
CA VAL A 268 14.59 21.66 -7.53
C VAL A 268 13.44 22.65 -7.73
N GLN A 269 12.28 22.17 -8.19
CA GLN A 269 11.16 23.04 -8.58
C GLN A 269 10.24 23.41 -7.40
N SER A 270 10.57 22.97 -6.18
CA SER A 270 9.71 23.05 -5.00
C SER A 270 10.45 23.54 -3.74
N GLU A 271 11.49 24.37 -3.92
CA GLU A 271 12.30 24.99 -2.85
C GLU A 271 13.13 24.02 -1.98
N GLY A 272 13.30 22.76 -2.39
CA GLY A 272 14.06 21.72 -1.67
C GLY A 272 15.54 21.61 -2.09
N LEU A 273 16.27 22.73 -2.18
CA LEU A 273 17.64 22.77 -2.74
C LEU A 273 18.63 21.89 -1.95
N THR A 274 18.53 21.86 -0.63
CA THR A 274 19.41 21.06 0.25
C THR A 274 19.26 19.56 -0.01
N ALA A 275 18.03 19.06 -0.06
CA ALA A 275 17.74 17.66 -0.37
C ALA A 275 18.18 17.28 -1.81
N GLY A 276 18.10 18.22 -2.76
CA GLY A 276 18.63 18.03 -4.11
C GLY A 276 20.15 17.87 -4.16
N LEU A 277 20.89 18.63 -3.34
CA LEU A 277 22.36 18.52 -3.25
C LEU A 277 22.78 17.19 -2.60
N GLU A 278 22.08 16.77 -1.54
CA GLU A 278 22.32 15.47 -0.89
C GLU A 278 22.09 14.28 -1.85
N LEU A 279 21.07 14.37 -2.72
CA LEU A 279 20.82 13.38 -3.76
C LEU A 279 21.93 13.31 -4.82
N LEU A 280 22.56 14.45 -5.17
CA LEU A 280 23.67 14.49 -6.13
C LEU A 280 24.96 13.86 -5.56
N GLU A 281 25.24 14.12 -4.28
CA GLU A 281 26.34 13.47 -3.56
C GLU A 281 26.11 11.95 -3.45
N LEU A 282 24.86 11.56 -3.16
CA LEU A 282 24.47 10.16 -3.11
C LEU A 282 24.65 9.46 -4.48
N MET A 283 24.24 10.11 -5.57
CA MET A 283 24.40 9.61 -6.94
C MET A 283 25.88 9.33 -7.25
N SER A 284 26.76 10.28 -6.89
CA SER A 284 28.20 10.17 -7.06
C SER A 284 28.82 9.05 -6.21
N SER A 285 28.33 8.84 -4.99
CA SER A 285 28.81 7.79 -4.07
C SER A 285 28.43 6.36 -4.51
N GLN A 286 27.38 6.21 -5.31
CA GLN A 286 26.85 4.92 -5.77
C GLN A 286 27.36 4.52 -7.17
N ALA A 287 28.41 5.19 -7.67
CA ALA A 287 28.99 4.98 -9.00
C ALA A 287 27.98 5.14 -10.17
N VAL A 288 26.97 6.00 -9.99
CA VAL A 288 26.11 6.48 -11.07
C VAL A 288 26.60 7.87 -11.43
N ASP A 289 27.21 8.04 -12.60
CA ASP A 289 27.74 9.35 -12.99
C ASP A 289 26.60 10.36 -13.14
N PRO A 290 26.60 11.48 -12.39
CA PRO A 290 25.61 12.52 -12.57
C PRO A 290 25.68 13.07 -13.98
N ASP A 291 24.56 13.02 -14.69
CA ASP A 291 24.52 13.52 -16.06
C ASP A 291 24.42 15.05 -16.10
N ALA A 292 24.64 15.61 -17.28
CA ALA A 292 24.58 17.06 -17.49
C ALA A 292 23.24 17.68 -17.04
N LEU A 293 22.17 16.88 -17.08
CA LEU A 293 20.81 17.29 -16.75
C LEU A 293 20.61 17.42 -15.23
N ALA A 294 21.23 16.55 -14.42
CA ALA A 294 21.27 16.68 -12.96
C ALA A 294 21.92 18.00 -12.52
N TYR A 295 23.08 18.33 -13.09
CA TYR A 295 23.79 19.58 -12.80
C TYR A 295 23.04 20.82 -13.31
N GLU A 296 22.44 20.77 -14.50
CA GLU A 296 21.65 21.88 -15.05
C GLU A 296 20.48 22.24 -14.12
N ARG A 297 19.73 21.23 -13.65
CA ARG A 297 18.59 21.42 -12.76
C ARG A 297 19.00 22.09 -11.45
N LEU A 298 20.06 21.60 -10.80
CA LEU A 298 20.55 22.17 -9.54
C LEU A 298 21.16 23.57 -9.70
N LEU A 299 21.89 23.82 -10.80
CA LEU A 299 22.43 25.14 -11.11
C LEU A 299 21.32 26.19 -11.30
N ARG A 300 20.26 25.83 -12.02
CA ARG A 300 19.10 26.70 -12.20
C ARG A 300 18.42 26.99 -10.85
N ALA A 301 18.25 25.96 -10.03
CA ALA A 301 17.69 26.08 -8.68
C ALA A 301 18.51 27.01 -7.77
N SER A 302 19.84 26.87 -7.75
CA SER A 302 20.73 27.72 -6.93
C SER A 302 20.74 29.18 -7.40
N CYS A 303 20.64 29.41 -8.71
CA CYS A 303 20.52 30.75 -9.29
C CYS A 303 19.17 31.40 -8.92
N ASP A 304 18.06 30.65 -8.99
CA ASP A 304 16.73 31.12 -8.64
C ASP A 304 16.58 31.38 -7.12
N ALA A 305 17.28 30.60 -6.28
CA ALA A 305 17.34 30.78 -4.82
C ALA A 305 18.28 31.91 -4.35
N GLY A 306 19.04 32.53 -5.26
CA GLY A 306 19.94 33.64 -4.94
C GLY A 306 21.21 33.25 -4.18
N ASP A 307 21.69 32.01 -4.32
CA ASP A 307 22.91 31.51 -3.67
C ASP A 307 24.08 31.34 -4.67
N PRO A 308 24.91 32.37 -4.86
CA PRO A 308 26.00 32.33 -5.85
C PRO A 308 27.16 31.41 -5.44
N ALA A 309 27.29 31.05 -4.16
CA ALA A 309 28.40 30.23 -3.68
C ALA A 309 28.20 28.75 -4.06
N HIS A 310 26.99 28.23 -3.85
CA HIS A 310 26.64 26.87 -4.28
C HIS A 310 26.61 26.74 -5.81
N ALA A 311 26.12 27.76 -6.53
CA ALA A 311 26.15 27.79 -8.00
C ALA A 311 27.59 27.75 -8.56
N ALA A 312 28.53 28.47 -7.95
CA ALA A 312 29.94 28.44 -8.34
C ALA A 312 30.60 27.08 -8.06
N GLY A 313 30.27 26.44 -6.93
CA GLY A 313 30.72 25.09 -6.58
C GLY A 313 30.24 24.03 -7.59
N LEU A 314 28.96 24.07 -7.96
CA LEU A 314 28.36 23.19 -8.96
C LEU A 314 28.95 23.41 -10.36
N LEU A 315 29.22 24.66 -10.77
CA LEU A 315 29.90 24.97 -12.04
C LEU A 315 31.34 24.43 -12.08
N ALA A 316 32.06 24.50 -10.95
CA ALA A 316 33.40 23.93 -10.85
C ALA A 316 33.38 22.39 -10.90
N ALA A 317 32.37 21.75 -10.30
CA ALA A 317 32.15 20.30 -10.41
C ALA A 317 31.79 19.88 -11.84
N LEU A 318 30.91 20.62 -12.53
CA LEU A 318 30.52 20.38 -13.92
C LEU A 318 31.69 20.55 -14.91
N ARG A 319 32.58 21.54 -14.68
CA ARG A 319 33.81 21.75 -15.47
C ARG A 319 34.81 20.61 -15.37
N ARG A 320 34.78 19.85 -14.27
CA ARG A 320 35.63 18.65 -14.08
C ARG A 320 35.05 17.43 -14.78
N SER A 321 33.76 17.42 -15.09
CA SER A 321 33.02 16.28 -15.66
C SER A 321 32.67 16.43 -17.14
N ILE A 322 32.63 17.65 -17.71
CA ILE A 322 32.30 17.92 -19.13
C ILE A 322 33.33 18.87 -19.76
N SER A 323 33.63 18.69 -21.06
CA SER A 323 34.56 19.56 -21.80
C SER A 323 34.06 21.02 -21.95
N GLU A 324 34.98 21.99 -21.95
CA GLU A 324 34.66 23.44 -22.00
C GLU A 324 33.76 23.86 -23.19
N LEU A 325 33.86 23.14 -24.33
CA LEU A 325 33.11 23.44 -25.55
C LEU A 325 31.61 23.09 -25.41
N LEU A 326 31.30 21.97 -24.76
CA LEU A 326 29.93 21.59 -24.42
C LEU A 326 29.37 22.58 -23.39
N LEU A 327 30.16 22.91 -22.35
CA LEU A 327 29.77 23.84 -21.28
C LEU A 327 29.32 25.22 -21.80
N ARG A 328 30.01 25.78 -22.82
CA ARG A 328 29.66 27.08 -23.42
C ARG A 328 28.36 27.02 -24.24
N SER A 329 28.11 25.92 -24.94
CA SER A 329 26.84 25.72 -25.65
C SER A 329 25.67 25.63 -24.67
N TYR A 330 25.85 24.94 -23.54
CA TYR A 330 24.80 24.76 -22.52
C TYR A 330 24.46 26.04 -21.76
N LEU A 331 25.46 26.83 -21.35
CA LEU A 331 25.23 28.09 -20.62
C LEU A 331 24.51 29.17 -21.47
N SER A 332 24.64 29.12 -22.80
CA SER A 332 23.90 30.04 -23.68
C SER A 332 22.41 29.68 -23.82
N GLY A 333 22.04 28.40 -23.64
CA GLY A 333 20.65 27.93 -23.65
C GLY A 333 19.90 28.25 -22.35
N ALA A 334 20.55 28.08 -21.19
CA ALA A 334 19.95 28.28 -19.87
C ALA A 334 19.45 29.72 -19.62
N CYS A 335 20.09 30.72 -20.22
CA CYS A 335 19.71 32.14 -20.08
C CYS A 335 18.51 32.58 -20.94
N SER A 336 17.98 31.72 -21.82
CA SER A 336 16.96 32.11 -22.81
C SER A 336 15.50 31.91 -22.37
N GLY A 337 15.23 31.19 -21.28
CA GLY A 337 13.88 30.81 -20.83
C GLY A 337 13.28 31.68 -19.74
N ARG A 338 12.54 32.74 -20.13
CA ARG A 338 11.73 33.73 -19.37
C ARG A 338 12.38 35.10 -19.16
N ARG A 339 12.23 35.96 -20.17
CA ARG A 339 12.20 37.42 -19.99
C ARG A 339 10.91 37.82 -19.28
N THR A 340 10.96 38.18 -18.00
CA THR A 340 10.08 39.22 -17.41
C THR A 340 10.77 39.97 -16.27
N ARG A 341 11.08 41.25 -16.55
CA ARG A 341 11.32 42.41 -15.66
C ARG A 341 12.41 42.30 -14.55
N SER A 342 13.61 42.71 -14.96
CA SER A 342 14.73 43.41 -14.27
C SER A 342 14.56 43.97 -12.84
N PRO A 343 15.66 44.20 -12.07
CA PRO A 343 17.02 44.45 -12.60
C PRO A 343 18.16 43.62 -12.01
N ALA A 344 19.05 43.30 -12.95
CA ALA A 344 20.49 43.18 -12.80
C ALA A 344 21.08 43.97 -11.62
N ARG A 345 21.71 43.24 -10.71
CA ARG A 345 22.98 43.60 -10.03
C ARG A 345 23.39 42.37 -9.23
N ASN A 346 24.70 42.10 -9.21
CA ASN A 346 25.39 41.04 -8.44
C ASN A 346 25.73 39.76 -9.22
N LEU A 347 26.49 39.92 -10.30
CA LEU A 347 27.61 39.02 -10.58
C LEU A 347 28.89 39.83 -10.31
N PRO A 348 29.90 39.30 -9.58
CA PRO A 348 31.17 40.00 -9.43
C PRO A 348 31.87 40.05 -10.79
N SER A 349 32.03 41.26 -11.30
CA SER A 349 32.87 41.60 -12.44
C SER A 349 34.34 41.67 -11.99
N ALA A 350 35.13 40.68 -12.38
CA ALA A 350 36.60 40.67 -12.40
C ALA A 350 37.00 39.35 -13.10
N GLU A 351 37.73 39.24 -14.22
CA GLU A 351 38.59 40.15 -14.97
C GLU A 351 38.61 39.68 -16.43
N CYS A 352 38.49 40.62 -17.36
CA CYS A 352 39.01 40.48 -18.72
C CYS A 352 40.29 41.30 -18.79
N GLU A 353 41.46 40.67 -18.84
CA GLU A 353 42.63 41.28 -19.46
C GLU A 353 43.38 40.24 -20.31
N HIS A 354 43.52 40.60 -21.59
CA HIS A 354 44.44 39.98 -22.53
C HIS A 354 45.84 40.57 -22.32
N GLY A 355 46.88 39.72 -22.31
CA GLY A 355 48.13 40.05 -22.98
C GLY A 355 49.44 39.88 -22.20
N THR A 356 50.27 38.97 -22.73
CA THR A 356 51.75 39.00 -22.78
C THR A 356 52.58 38.49 -21.58
N VAL A 357 53.07 37.26 -21.74
CA VAL A 357 54.45 36.76 -21.60
C VAL A 357 55.37 37.49 -20.61
N ARG A 358 55.81 36.77 -19.56
CA ARG A 358 57.24 36.60 -19.23
C ARG A 358 57.49 35.48 -18.20
N SER A 359 58.54 34.73 -18.52
CA SER A 359 59.19 33.64 -17.81
C SER A 359 59.76 34.02 -16.44
N ALA A 360 59.73 33.09 -15.47
CA ALA A 360 60.85 32.80 -14.56
C ALA A 360 60.64 31.45 -13.85
N ASP A 361 61.68 30.62 -13.91
CA ASP A 361 61.89 29.30 -13.29
C ASP A 361 62.14 29.39 -11.75
N PRO A 362 62.58 28.32 -11.04
CA PRO A 362 61.77 27.44 -10.20
C PRO A 362 62.27 27.44 -8.73
N ILE A 363 61.84 26.49 -7.88
CA ILE A 363 62.63 25.75 -6.86
C ILE A 363 61.72 25.21 -5.72
N ARG A 364 61.52 23.87 -5.76
CA ARG A 364 61.84 22.87 -4.70
C ARG A 364 61.16 22.94 -3.32
N ALA A 365 60.42 21.87 -2.99
CA ALA A 365 60.51 21.08 -1.74
C ALA A 365 59.51 19.91 -1.84
N SER A 366 59.96 18.69 -2.16
CA SER A 366 60.39 17.61 -1.23
C SER A 366 59.29 16.56 -1.01
N ARG A 367 59.40 15.48 -1.81
CA ARG A 367 58.85 14.14 -1.51
C ARG A 367 59.63 13.53 -0.34
N THR A 368 58.95 12.76 0.50
CA THR A 368 59.23 11.33 0.68
C THR A 368 58.05 10.58 1.33
N PRO A 369 57.90 9.27 1.07
CA PRO A 369 56.71 8.45 1.36
C PRO A 369 56.94 7.46 2.51
N LEU A 370 55.89 6.85 3.05
CA LEU A 370 55.99 5.55 3.73
C LEU A 370 54.71 4.72 3.58
N THR A 371 54.94 3.46 3.22
CA THR A 371 54.05 2.34 2.95
C THR A 371 53.69 1.56 4.22
N HIS A 372 52.47 1.00 4.31
CA HIS A 372 52.16 -0.17 5.17
C HIS A 372 51.11 -1.04 4.44
N HIS A 373 51.51 -2.19 3.88
CA HIS A 373 51.61 -3.54 4.47
C HIS A 373 50.27 -4.29 4.58
N MET A 374 50.09 -5.21 3.64
CA MET A 374 49.23 -6.39 3.74
C MET A 374 49.80 -7.40 4.75
N SER A 375 48.92 -8.04 5.50
CA SER A 375 49.15 -9.37 6.08
C SER A 375 47.84 -10.17 6.13
N ARG A 376 47.92 -11.42 5.66
CA ARG A 376 46.91 -12.49 5.71
C ARG A 376 47.18 -13.40 6.91
N GLN A 377 46.17 -14.25 7.21
CA GLN A 377 46.16 -15.48 8.05
C GLN A 377 45.91 -15.23 9.56
N ASN A 378 45.08 -15.99 10.28
CA ASN A 378 44.66 -17.40 10.15
C ASN A 378 43.28 -17.67 10.76
N SER A 379 42.64 -18.70 10.23
CA SER A 379 41.47 -19.41 10.76
C SER A 379 41.77 -20.17 12.04
N MET A 380 40.88 -20.11 13.03
CA MET A 380 40.64 -21.22 13.95
C MET A 380 39.15 -21.30 14.28
N SER A 381 38.58 -22.43 13.88
CA SER A 381 37.29 -22.98 14.25
C SER A 381 37.21 -23.26 15.75
N SER A 382 36.19 -22.72 16.42
CA SER A 382 35.65 -23.34 17.64
C SER A 382 34.13 -23.36 17.52
N GLU A 383 33.61 -24.59 17.42
CA GLU A 383 32.20 -24.90 17.52
C GLU A 383 31.75 -24.62 18.95
N HIS A 384 31.28 -23.41 19.21
CA HIS A 384 30.35 -23.19 20.31
C HIS A 384 28.95 -23.25 19.73
N ARG A 385 28.32 -24.40 19.96
CA ARG A 385 26.89 -24.65 19.88
C ARG A 385 26.18 -23.50 20.60
N ALA A 386 25.73 -22.51 19.83
CA ALA A 386 24.85 -21.48 20.34
C ALA A 386 23.60 -22.20 20.82
N GLU A 387 23.45 -22.30 22.13
CA GLU A 387 22.13 -22.41 22.73
C GLU A 387 21.32 -21.27 22.11
N GLU A 388 20.26 -21.61 21.39
CA GLU A 388 19.23 -20.66 21.00
C GLU A 388 18.76 -20.01 22.30
N VAL A 389 19.24 -18.79 22.55
CA VAL A 389 18.68 -17.93 23.58
C VAL A 389 17.27 -17.61 23.09
N ASP A 390 16.30 -18.23 23.75
CA ASP A 390 14.87 -18.01 23.62
C ASP A 390 14.60 -16.49 23.64
N ASP A 391 14.33 -15.96 22.45
CA ASP A 391 14.09 -14.55 22.16
C ASP A 391 12.77 -14.16 22.82
N GLY A 392 12.80 -13.87 24.14
CA GLY A 392 11.70 -13.67 25.10
C GLY A 392 10.29 -13.36 24.57
N LYS A 393 9.72 -14.28 23.81
CA LYS A 393 8.42 -14.18 23.16
C LYS A 393 7.37 -14.60 24.19
N GLN A 394 6.85 -13.66 24.98
CA GLN A 394 5.49 -13.83 25.46
C GLN A 394 4.58 -13.78 24.24
N ASP A 395 4.18 -14.95 23.74
CA ASP A 395 3.12 -15.06 22.75
C ASP A 395 1.81 -14.61 23.41
N LEU A 396 1.25 -13.47 22.97
CA LEU A 396 -0.03 -12.95 23.46
C LEU A 396 -1.13 -14.01 23.33
N ARG A 397 -1.04 -14.90 22.33
CA ARG A 397 -1.95 -16.04 22.21
C ARG A 397 -1.81 -17.01 23.36
N GLN A 398 -0.58 -17.34 23.74
CA GLN A 398 -0.32 -18.23 24.85
C GLN A 398 -0.80 -17.63 26.17
N LYS A 399 -0.52 -16.33 26.43
CA LYS A 399 -1.03 -15.61 27.61
C LYS A 399 -2.54 -15.75 27.75
N VAL A 400 -3.28 -15.42 26.69
CA VAL A 400 -4.74 -15.47 26.68
C VAL A 400 -5.28 -16.91 26.78
N ASN A 401 -4.67 -17.85 26.07
CA ASN A 401 -5.13 -19.25 26.05
C ASN A 401 -4.90 -19.95 27.39
N VAL A 402 -3.77 -19.69 28.06
CA VAL A 402 -3.50 -20.22 29.41
C VAL A 402 -4.50 -19.64 30.41
N ALA A 403 -4.69 -18.32 30.43
CA ALA A 403 -5.63 -17.68 31.36
C ALA A 403 -7.06 -18.23 31.21
N VAL A 404 -7.51 -18.45 29.97
CA VAL A 404 -8.84 -18.99 29.68
C VAL A 404 -8.96 -20.45 30.09
N ALA A 405 -7.96 -21.28 29.75
CA ALA A 405 -7.97 -22.69 30.12
C ALA A 405 -8.00 -22.88 31.65
N GLU A 406 -7.24 -22.06 32.38
CA GLU A 406 -7.21 -22.10 33.84
C GLU A 406 -8.50 -21.56 34.47
N ALA A 407 -9.06 -20.46 33.95
CA ALA A 407 -10.27 -19.85 34.47
C ALA A 407 -11.54 -20.66 34.20
N ASP A 408 -11.62 -21.31 33.04
CA ASP A 408 -12.77 -22.15 32.67
C ASP A 408 -12.71 -23.55 33.33
N ALA A 409 -11.53 -23.99 33.78
CA ALA A 409 -11.34 -25.22 34.56
C ALA A 409 -11.58 -25.05 36.07
N GLY A 410 -11.61 -23.80 36.56
CA GLY A 410 -11.89 -23.48 37.95
C GLY A 410 -13.35 -23.76 38.37
N PRO A 411 -13.64 -23.90 39.67
CA PRO A 411 -15.03 -24.02 40.14
C PRO A 411 -15.87 -22.82 39.66
N PRO A 412 -17.16 -23.01 39.32
CA PRO A 412 -18.02 -21.92 38.89
C PRO A 412 -18.02 -20.82 39.96
N SER A 413 -17.91 -19.57 39.49
CA SER A 413 -17.73 -18.35 40.31
C SER A 413 -18.39 -18.47 41.67
N SER A 414 -17.58 -18.56 42.74
CA SER A 414 -18.11 -18.45 44.10
C SER A 414 -18.70 -17.05 44.26
N SER A 415 -19.81 -16.96 44.98
CA SER A 415 -20.55 -15.72 45.27
C SER A 415 -19.83 -14.80 46.25
N SER A 416 -18.49 -14.77 46.22
CA SER A 416 -17.71 -13.81 46.98
C SER A 416 -18.04 -12.40 46.46
N PRO A 417 -18.28 -11.42 47.35
CA PRO A 417 -18.56 -10.07 46.92
C PRO A 417 -17.37 -9.57 46.09
N PRO A 418 -17.61 -8.95 44.92
CA PRO A 418 -16.53 -8.52 44.06
C PRO A 418 -15.65 -7.52 44.82
N ALA A 419 -14.35 -7.77 44.91
CA ALA A 419 -13.41 -6.68 45.15
C ALA A 419 -13.62 -5.69 43.99
N ALA A 420 -14.13 -4.50 44.34
CA ALA A 420 -14.70 -3.56 43.38
C ALA A 420 -13.62 -3.06 42.41
N VAL A 421 -13.95 -3.01 41.11
CA VAL A 421 -13.15 -2.21 40.17
C VAL A 421 -13.14 -0.78 40.71
N PRO A 422 -11.97 -0.21 41.04
CA PRO A 422 -11.91 1.04 41.78
C PRO A 422 -12.50 2.17 40.96
N GLU A 423 -13.35 2.98 41.58
CA GLU A 423 -13.82 4.24 41.02
C GLU A 423 -12.86 5.35 41.45
N ILE A 424 -12.33 6.08 40.46
CA ILE A 424 -11.30 7.10 40.65
C ILE A 424 -11.79 8.40 40.02
N ASP A 425 -11.90 9.45 40.85
CA ASP A 425 -12.24 10.79 40.40
C ASP A 425 -10.98 11.53 39.94
N ILE A 426 -10.89 11.79 38.63
CA ILE A 426 -9.74 12.51 38.03
C ILE A 426 -10.01 13.99 37.82
N SER A 427 -11.01 14.58 38.49
CA SER A 427 -11.37 16.00 38.34
C SER A 427 -10.17 16.93 38.56
N CYS A 428 -9.23 16.56 39.44
CA CYS A 428 -8.02 17.34 39.70
C CYS A 428 -7.04 17.39 38.51
N PHE A 429 -7.13 16.44 37.58
CA PHE A 429 -6.39 16.45 36.31
C PHE A 429 -7.21 17.00 35.15
N ALA A 430 -8.52 16.73 35.11
CA ALA A 430 -9.40 17.26 34.07
C ALA A 430 -9.61 18.79 34.19
N PHE A 431 -9.55 19.32 35.42
CA PHE A 431 -9.77 20.74 35.74
C PHE A 431 -8.64 21.27 36.66
N PRO A 432 -7.41 21.43 36.13
CA PRO A 432 -6.23 21.68 36.96
C PRO A 432 -6.25 23.02 37.71
N GLU A 433 -7.02 24.01 37.25
CA GLU A 433 -7.13 25.34 37.88
C GLU A 433 -7.70 25.30 39.31
N LYS A 434 -8.36 24.21 39.70
CA LYS A 434 -9.01 24.06 41.00
C LYS A 434 -8.39 22.97 41.87
N ALA A 435 -7.30 22.35 41.43
CA ALA A 435 -6.72 21.17 42.05
C ALA A 435 -5.59 21.51 43.03
N SER A 436 -5.56 20.89 44.21
CA SER A 436 -4.39 20.92 45.07
C SER A 436 -3.35 19.85 44.64
N GLU A 437 -2.08 20.05 45.01
CA GLU A 437 -1.04 19.02 44.81
C GLU A 437 -1.37 17.72 45.55
N THR A 438 -2.03 17.82 46.72
CA THR A 438 -2.44 16.66 47.52
C THR A 438 -3.50 15.82 46.80
N ASP A 439 -4.49 16.46 46.18
CA ASP A 439 -5.53 15.75 45.41
C ASP A 439 -4.91 15.00 44.22
N ARG A 440 -3.94 15.64 43.53
CA ARG A 440 -3.23 15.00 42.41
C ARG A 440 -2.43 13.78 42.87
N GLU A 441 -1.73 13.88 44.01
CA GLU A 441 -0.94 12.77 44.54
C GLU A 441 -1.85 11.60 44.98
N GLU A 442 -3.02 11.89 45.54
CA GLU A 442 -3.99 10.86 45.90
C GLU A 442 -4.47 10.08 44.66
N VAL A 443 -4.86 10.79 43.60
CA VAL A 443 -5.28 10.17 42.33
C VAL A 443 -4.14 9.34 41.72
N ILE A 444 -2.90 9.83 41.73
CA ILE A 444 -1.73 9.08 41.25
C ILE A 444 -1.57 7.76 42.03
N CYS A 445 -1.74 7.79 43.36
CA CYS A 445 -1.64 6.59 44.19
C CYS A 445 -2.78 5.60 43.93
N GLN A 446 -4.01 6.08 43.75
CA GLN A 446 -5.16 5.24 43.42
C GLN A 446 -5.00 4.57 42.05
N VAL A 447 -4.57 5.33 41.03
CA VAL A 447 -4.32 4.80 39.68
C VAL A 447 -3.15 3.82 39.68
N LEU A 448 -2.08 4.12 40.41
CA LEU A 448 -0.96 3.19 40.58
C LEU A 448 -1.45 1.86 41.17
N ALA A 449 -2.22 1.89 42.26
CA ALA A 449 -2.76 0.69 42.90
C ALA A 449 -3.65 -0.11 41.92
N ALA A 450 -4.56 0.57 41.22
CA ALA A 450 -5.45 -0.05 40.24
C ALA A 450 -4.67 -0.71 39.08
N CYS A 451 -3.63 -0.04 38.57
CA CYS A 451 -2.75 -0.58 37.54
C CYS A 451 -1.96 -1.81 38.00
N THR A 452 -1.48 -1.83 39.24
CA THR A 452 -0.65 -2.92 39.77
C THR A 452 -1.45 -4.15 40.20
N ASP A 453 -2.71 -3.96 40.59
CA ASP A 453 -3.57 -5.04 41.08
C ASP A 453 -4.40 -5.66 39.94
N LEU A 454 -5.39 -4.91 39.44
CA LEU A 454 -6.35 -5.42 38.47
C LEU A 454 -6.01 -5.04 37.02
N GLY A 455 -5.38 -3.88 36.82
CA GLY A 455 -5.24 -3.29 35.49
C GLY A 455 -6.51 -2.64 34.94
N PHE A 456 -7.55 -2.51 35.76
CA PHE A 456 -8.83 -1.89 35.43
C PHE A 456 -9.24 -0.86 36.48
N MET A 457 -9.92 0.20 36.04
CA MET A 457 -10.49 1.24 36.91
C MET A 457 -11.70 1.89 36.23
N ASN A 458 -12.65 2.41 37.01
CA ASN A 458 -13.71 3.28 36.54
C ASN A 458 -13.30 4.73 36.81
N VAL A 459 -13.29 5.56 35.77
CA VAL A 459 -12.87 6.96 35.85
C VAL A 459 -14.10 7.86 35.79
N VAL A 460 -14.26 8.67 36.83
CA VAL A 460 -15.26 9.74 36.95
C VAL A 460 -14.56 11.11 37.00
N GLY A 461 -15.30 12.21 36.91
CA GLY A 461 -14.71 13.55 36.92
C GLY A 461 -13.86 13.88 35.67
N HIS A 462 -13.93 13.05 34.63
CA HIS A 462 -13.13 13.16 33.40
C HIS A 462 -13.44 14.41 32.56
N GLY A 463 -14.56 15.10 32.82
CA GLY A 463 -14.93 16.36 32.16
C GLY A 463 -15.48 16.24 30.74
N VAL A 464 -15.84 15.03 30.28
CA VAL A 464 -16.50 14.84 28.98
C VAL A 464 -17.99 15.21 29.13
N PRO A 465 -18.53 16.14 28.33
CA PRO A 465 -19.92 16.55 28.43
C PRO A 465 -20.91 15.40 28.19
N GLN A 466 -21.91 15.26 29.07
CA GLN A 466 -22.97 14.26 28.92
C GLN A 466 -23.81 14.46 27.64
N SER A 467 -23.90 15.70 27.13
CA SER A 467 -24.54 15.99 25.84
C SER A 467 -23.82 15.35 24.66
N ILE A 468 -22.48 15.25 24.71
CA ILE A 468 -21.68 14.59 23.66
C ILE A 468 -21.85 13.08 23.73
N ILE A 469 -21.79 12.49 24.94
CA ILE A 469 -22.04 11.06 25.15
C ILE A 469 -23.45 10.69 24.69
N GLY A 470 -24.46 11.47 25.10
CA GLY A 470 -25.85 11.27 24.69
C GLY A 470 -26.05 11.39 23.19
N GLY A 471 -25.45 12.39 22.55
CA GLY A 471 -25.50 12.58 21.09
C GLY A 471 -24.88 11.42 20.32
N LEU A 472 -23.72 10.92 20.77
CA LEU A 472 -23.10 9.71 20.21
C LEU A 472 -24.01 8.50 20.34
N LEU A 473 -24.49 8.20 21.54
CA LEU A 473 -25.29 7.00 21.80
C LEU A 473 -26.61 7.01 21.03
N ALA A 474 -27.23 8.18 20.86
CA ALA A 474 -28.41 8.37 20.02
C ALA A 474 -28.09 8.08 18.54
N ALA A 475 -27.00 8.65 18.01
CA ALA A 475 -26.59 8.44 16.62
C ALA A 475 -26.23 6.97 16.34
N LEU A 476 -25.48 6.31 17.23
CA LEU A 476 -25.17 4.88 17.11
C LEU A 476 -26.44 4.02 17.19
N SER A 477 -27.34 4.35 18.11
CA SER A 477 -28.63 3.65 18.28
C SER A 477 -29.51 3.72 17.04
N GLU A 478 -29.56 4.86 16.37
CA GLU A 478 -30.29 5.06 15.11
C GLU A 478 -29.60 4.33 13.95
N PHE A 479 -28.27 4.45 13.85
CA PHE A 479 -27.48 3.75 12.82
C PHE A 479 -27.64 2.23 12.89
N PHE A 480 -27.41 1.60 14.05
CA PHE A 480 -27.46 0.13 14.15
C PHE A 480 -28.86 -0.45 13.96
N ARG A 481 -29.91 0.33 14.27
CA ARG A 481 -31.31 -0.03 13.98
C ARG A 481 -31.73 0.20 12.53
N SER A 482 -30.91 0.86 11.71
CA SER A 482 -31.20 1.08 10.30
C SER A 482 -31.13 -0.23 9.50
N PRO A 483 -31.85 -0.34 8.36
CA PRO A 483 -31.77 -1.50 7.47
C PRO A 483 -30.34 -1.89 7.11
N VAL A 484 -30.08 -3.20 6.97
CA VAL A 484 -28.74 -3.73 6.68
C VAL A 484 -28.21 -3.16 5.37
N GLU A 485 -29.06 -3.00 4.36
CA GLU A 485 -28.69 -2.46 3.05
C GLU A 485 -28.18 -1.02 3.13
N GLN A 486 -28.69 -0.23 4.08
CA GLN A 486 -28.20 1.13 4.33
C GLN A 486 -26.88 1.09 5.08
N LYS A 487 -26.74 0.26 6.12
CA LYS A 487 -25.48 0.12 6.86
C LYS A 487 -24.35 -0.37 5.95
N GLU A 488 -24.65 -1.26 5.00
CA GLU A 488 -23.67 -1.80 4.06
C GLU A 488 -23.09 -0.76 3.07
N THR A 489 -23.73 0.40 2.88
CA THR A 489 -23.17 1.47 2.03
C THR A 489 -21.90 2.09 2.61
N CYS A 490 -21.64 1.89 3.90
CA CYS A 490 -20.47 2.42 4.60
C CYS A 490 -19.55 1.31 5.15
N MET A 491 -19.51 0.14 4.50
CA MET A 491 -18.70 -1.01 4.94
C MET A 491 -17.21 -0.70 5.05
N SER A 492 -16.60 -1.22 6.12
CA SER A 492 -15.16 -1.41 6.20
C SER A 492 -14.75 -2.60 5.30
N SER A 493 -13.64 -2.47 4.59
CA SER A 493 -13.05 -3.56 3.81
C SER A 493 -12.42 -4.60 4.72
N ALA A 494 -12.84 -5.86 4.60
CA ALA A 494 -12.26 -6.98 5.35
C ALA A 494 -10.81 -7.31 4.92
N GLN A 495 -10.39 -6.88 3.73
CA GLN A 495 -9.04 -7.11 3.19
C GLN A 495 -8.07 -5.98 3.57
N ASP A 496 -8.61 -4.83 3.95
CA ASP A 496 -7.86 -3.65 4.33
C ASP A 496 -8.05 -3.44 5.83
N LEU A 497 -7.11 -3.95 6.64
CA LEU A 497 -7.13 -3.95 8.12
C LEU A 497 -7.20 -2.55 8.76
N THR A 498 -7.22 -1.56 7.89
CA THR A 498 -7.05 -0.16 8.15
C THR A 498 -8.28 0.64 7.65
N SER A 499 -9.20 -0.03 6.95
CA SER A 499 -10.48 0.50 6.51
C SER A 499 -11.40 0.74 7.70
N ARG A 500 -12.05 1.91 7.70
CA ARG A 500 -12.96 2.37 8.75
C ARG A 500 -14.37 2.49 8.20
N GLY A 501 -15.35 2.13 9.02
CA GLY A 501 -16.75 2.01 8.62
C GLY A 501 -17.43 0.83 9.30
N TYR A 502 -18.51 0.37 8.69
CA TYR A 502 -19.38 -0.68 9.19
C TYR A 502 -18.80 -2.08 9.03
N THR A 503 -18.83 -2.85 10.11
CA THR A 503 -18.51 -4.27 10.16
C THR A 503 -19.80 -5.07 10.40
N PRO A 504 -20.22 -5.94 9.46
CA PRO A 504 -21.49 -6.66 9.56
C PRO A 504 -21.60 -7.59 10.77
N TYR A 505 -22.83 -7.92 11.13
CA TYR A 505 -23.13 -8.86 12.21
C TYR A 505 -22.46 -10.23 11.99
N LYS A 506 -21.79 -10.75 13.03
CA LYS A 506 -21.01 -12.01 12.99
C LYS A 506 -19.91 -12.03 11.91
N ALA A 507 -19.40 -10.87 11.50
CA ALA A 507 -18.28 -10.82 10.55
C ALA A 507 -16.94 -11.27 11.18
N GLU A 508 -16.75 -11.04 12.48
CA GLU A 508 -15.48 -11.28 13.19
C GLU A 508 -15.56 -12.47 14.16
N SER A 509 -14.40 -13.03 14.52
CA SER A 509 -14.28 -14.04 15.57
C SER A 509 -12.99 -13.85 16.37
N THR A 510 -13.16 -13.43 17.62
CA THR A 510 -12.06 -13.29 18.57
C THR A 510 -11.44 -14.65 18.89
N ASN A 511 -12.25 -15.71 18.99
CA ASN A 511 -11.73 -17.07 19.19
C ASN A 511 -10.81 -17.51 18.05
N ALA A 512 -11.19 -17.28 16.79
CA ALA A 512 -10.35 -17.59 15.64
C ALA A 512 -9.02 -16.80 15.65
N LEU A 513 -9.02 -15.54 16.09
CA LEU A 513 -7.81 -14.72 16.21
C LEU A 513 -6.78 -15.34 17.16
N PHE A 514 -7.26 -15.97 18.23
CA PHE A 514 -6.46 -16.63 19.27
C PHE A 514 -6.32 -18.15 19.06
N ASN A 515 -6.68 -18.67 17.87
CA ASN A 515 -6.66 -20.10 17.53
C ASN A 515 -7.47 -20.99 18.50
N ARG A 516 -8.55 -20.45 19.08
CA ARG A 516 -9.49 -21.21 19.91
C ARG A 516 -10.71 -21.64 19.09
N PRO A 517 -11.23 -22.86 19.31
CA PRO A 517 -12.52 -23.25 18.77
C PRO A 517 -13.63 -22.43 19.44
N GLY A 518 -14.65 -22.03 18.69
CA GLY A 518 -15.80 -21.32 19.25
C GLY A 518 -16.63 -20.60 18.20
N PRO A 519 -17.81 -20.09 18.58
CA PRO A 519 -18.65 -19.32 17.68
C PRO A 519 -17.98 -18.00 17.26
N ARG A 520 -18.52 -17.40 16.20
CA ARG A 520 -18.21 -16.02 15.82
C ARG A 520 -18.80 -15.04 16.84
N ASP A 521 -18.19 -13.86 16.94
CA ASP A 521 -18.63 -12.86 17.90
C ASP A 521 -20.04 -12.36 17.53
N LEU A 522 -20.96 -12.36 18.50
CA LEU A 522 -22.38 -12.01 18.32
C LEU A 522 -22.58 -10.50 18.31
N ARG A 523 -21.90 -9.81 17.40
CA ARG A 523 -21.88 -8.34 17.32
C ARG A 523 -21.80 -7.83 15.89
N GLU A 524 -22.21 -6.59 15.71
CA GLU A 524 -21.84 -5.74 14.58
C GLU A 524 -21.09 -4.51 15.13
N ALA A 525 -20.36 -3.78 14.27
CA ALA A 525 -19.57 -2.65 14.72
C ALA A 525 -19.44 -1.53 13.69
N PHE A 526 -19.02 -0.35 14.14
CA PHE A 526 -18.63 0.78 13.31
C PHE A 526 -17.29 1.34 13.83
N SER A 527 -16.26 1.28 13.00
CA SER A 527 -14.90 1.74 13.35
C SER A 527 -14.66 3.15 12.83
N PHE A 528 -14.10 4.02 13.65
CA PHE A 528 -13.80 5.42 13.30
C PHE A 528 -12.51 5.89 14.00
N GLY A 529 -11.89 6.90 13.45
CA GLY A 529 -10.66 7.49 14.00
C GLY A 529 -10.54 8.97 13.62
N PRO A 530 -9.34 9.55 13.65
CA PRO A 530 -9.15 10.98 13.40
C PRO A 530 -9.65 11.37 12.01
N ALA A 531 -10.20 12.58 11.91
CA ALA A 531 -10.72 13.18 10.69
C ALA A 531 -9.56 13.51 9.73
N ASP A 532 -9.07 12.54 8.97
CA ASP A 532 -8.05 12.81 7.97
C ASP A 532 -8.68 13.41 6.70
N HIS A 533 -8.50 14.73 6.56
CA HIS A 533 -8.31 15.32 5.24
C HIS A 533 -6.87 15.02 4.79
N GLN A 534 -6.71 14.10 3.82
CA GLN A 534 -5.67 14.05 2.77
C GLN A 534 -4.96 12.68 2.58
N ASN A 535 -5.02 12.23 1.31
CA ASN A 535 -3.95 11.57 0.55
C ASN A 535 -3.27 10.33 1.14
N GLY A 536 -3.83 9.15 0.86
CA GLY A 536 -3.05 7.95 0.53
C GLY A 536 -2.27 7.28 1.67
N ARG A 537 -2.85 7.18 2.87
CA ARG A 537 -2.22 6.51 4.03
C ARG A 537 -2.95 5.21 4.41
N PRO A 538 -2.28 4.28 5.14
CA PRO A 538 -2.74 2.93 5.35
C PRO A 538 -4.14 2.85 5.94
N PHE A 539 -4.51 3.64 6.95
CA PHE A 539 -5.89 3.69 7.45
C PHE A 539 -6.72 4.70 6.66
N GLY A 540 -7.67 4.17 5.88
CA GLY A 540 -8.52 4.95 4.98
C GLY A 540 -9.36 5.99 5.71
N SER A 541 -9.91 6.93 4.95
CA SER A 541 -10.89 7.89 5.45
C SER A 541 -12.03 7.16 6.18
N ASN A 542 -12.57 7.75 7.24
CA ASN A 542 -13.79 7.26 7.87
C ASN A 542 -14.89 7.19 6.80
N THR A 543 -15.44 6.00 6.55
CA THR A 543 -16.57 5.82 5.63
C THR A 543 -17.85 6.05 6.42
N TYR A 544 -18.38 7.27 6.38
CA TYR A 544 -19.59 7.64 7.11
C TYR A 544 -20.88 7.29 6.32
N PRO A 545 -22.01 7.06 7.00
CA PRO A 545 -23.30 6.83 6.36
C PRO A 545 -23.86 8.11 5.72
N ASP A 546 -23.90 8.18 4.39
CA ASP A 546 -24.49 9.32 3.65
C ASP A 546 -25.99 9.54 3.98
N PHE A 547 -26.70 8.47 4.34
CA PHE A 547 -28.12 8.52 4.71
C PHE A 547 -28.37 9.15 6.08
N MET A 548 -27.32 9.41 6.87
CA MET A 548 -27.42 9.94 8.23
C MET A 548 -26.44 11.11 8.44
N PRO A 549 -26.71 12.30 7.87
CA PRO A 549 -25.76 13.42 7.86
C PRO A 549 -25.33 13.93 9.25
N HIS A 550 -26.17 13.77 10.27
CA HIS A 550 -25.85 14.13 11.67
C HIS A 550 -24.93 13.13 12.37
N PHE A 551 -24.72 11.93 11.80
CA PHE A 551 -23.88 10.89 12.37
C PHE A 551 -22.44 11.37 12.53
N ARG A 552 -21.85 11.94 11.47
CA ARG A 552 -20.46 12.40 11.47
C ARG A 552 -20.19 13.46 12.56
N PRO A 553 -20.95 14.56 12.68
CA PRO A 553 -20.76 15.53 13.76
C PRO A 553 -20.77 14.92 15.17
N CYS A 554 -21.66 13.96 15.44
CA CYS A 554 -21.71 13.29 16.75
C CYS A 554 -20.47 12.43 17.01
N ILE A 555 -20.01 11.69 16.00
CA ILE A 555 -18.82 10.84 16.07
C ILE A 555 -17.55 11.69 16.25
N ASP A 556 -17.39 12.74 15.43
CA ASP A 556 -16.23 13.64 15.44
C ASP A 556 -16.14 14.38 16.80
N ALA A 557 -17.28 14.83 17.36
CA ALA A 557 -17.32 15.50 18.67
C ALA A 557 -16.91 14.57 19.83
N TYR A 558 -17.38 13.32 19.83
CA TYR A 558 -16.96 12.35 20.84
C TYR A 558 -15.49 11.98 20.71
N TYR A 559 -15.00 11.78 19.47
CA TYR A 559 -13.62 11.43 19.21
C TYR A 559 -12.65 12.50 19.73
N ALA A 560 -12.96 13.79 19.54
CA ALA A 560 -12.17 14.90 20.07
C ALA A 560 -12.05 14.87 21.62
N GLU A 561 -13.14 14.50 22.31
CA GLU A 561 -13.11 14.34 23.77
C GLU A 561 -12.29 13.12 24.21
N MET A 562 -12.28 12.04 23.43
CA MET A 562 -11.41 10.88 23.70
C MET A 562 -9.93 11.24 23.55
N GLU A 563 -9.55 12.02 22.53
CA GLU A 563 -8.18 12.51 22.39
C GLU A 563 -7.76 13.43 23.55
N ARG A 564 -8.69 14.23 24.08
CA ARG A 564 -8.43 15.05 25.27
C ARG A 564 -8.23 14.18 26.52
N LEU A 565 -9.15 13.25 26.77
CA LEU A 565 -9.11 12.36 27.94
C LEU A 565 -7.89 11.44 27.91
N GLU A 566 -7.51 10.96 26.73
CA GLU A 566 -6.31 10.14 26.55
C GLU A 566 -5.04 10.86 27.01
N LYS A 567 -4.87 12.14 26.65
CA LYS A 567 -3.73 12.95 27.11
C LYS A 567 -3.68 13.06 28.63
N VAL A 568 -4.84 13.27 29.26
CA VAL A 568 -4.96 13.30 30.73
C VAL A 568 -4.55 11.95 31.34
N MET A 569 -5.05 10.84 30.80
CA MET A 569 -4.70 9.51 31.31
C MET A 569 -3.22 9.17 31.12
N LEU A 570 -2.61 9.57 29.99
CA LEU A 570 -1.18 9.39 29.75
C LEU A 570 -0.31 10.14 30.75
N GLU A 571 -0.70 11.37 31.12
CA GLU A 571 -0.03 12.13 32.17
C GLU A 571 -0.11 11.38 33.51
N ILE A 572 -1.31 10.95 33.90
CA ILE A 572 -1.53 10.21 35.16
C ILE A 572 -0.72 8.90 35.17
N PHE A 573 -0.74 8.12 34.09
CA PHE A 573 0.05 6.89 33.98
C PHE A 573 1.55 7.15 34.03
N THR A 574 2.02 8.25 33.44
CA THR A 574 3.43 8.65 33.49
C THR A 574 3.86 8.96 34.92
N LEU A 575 3.04 9.70 35.66
CA LEU A 575 3.31 10.04 37.07
C LEU A 575 3.23 8.81 37.98
N ALA A 576 2.23 7.94 37.78
CA ALA A 576 2.11 6.67 38.49
C ALA A 576 3.34 5.77 38.24
N LEU A 577 3.84 5.73 37.00
CA LEU A 577 5.01 4.95 36.63
C LEU A 577 6.31 5.55 37.18
N ALA A 578 6.45 6.88 37.18
CA ALA A 578 7.57 7.58 37.81
C ALA A 578 7.67 7.19 39.30
N ARG A 579 6.52 7.17 39.99
CA ARG A 579 6.42 6.76 41.40
C ARG A 579 6.76 5.27 41.59
N ALA A 580 6.22 4.39 40.75
CA ALA A 580 6.46 2.94 40.81
C ALA A 580 7.93 2.56 40.54
N SER A 581 8.56 3.21 39.57
CA SER A 581 9.95 2.98 39.17
C SER A 581 10.96 3.72 40.07
N ARG A 582 10.49 4.68 40.87
CA ARG A 582 11.32 5.64 41.63
C ARG A 582 12.29 6.40 40.72
N GLN A 583 11.85 6.71 39.50
CA GLN A 583 12.60 7.51 38.53
C GLN A 583 11.81 8.76 38.17
N PRO A 584 12.46 9.92 38.06
CA PRO A 584 11.81 11.11 37.55
C PRO A 584 11.51 10.90 36.06
N LEU A 585 10.24 11.03 35.68
CA LEU A 585 9.79 11.05 34.29
C LEU A 585 9.16 12.41 34.00
N ASP A 586 9.43 12.94 32.81
CA ASP A 586 8.69 14.08 32.29
C ASP A 586 7.19 13.71 32.19
N PRO A 587 6.23 14.52 32.68
CA PRO A 587 4.81 14.18 32.65
C PRO A 587 4.27 13.84 31.24
N GLY A 588 4.90 14.39 30.19
CA GLY A 588 4.58 14.10 28.79
C GLY A 588 5.31 12.88 28.21
N TYR A 589 6.07 12.12 29.00
CA TYR A 589 6.94 11.05 28.49
C TYR A 589 6.16 9.99 27.70
N LEU A 590 5.09 9.40 28.26
CA LEU A 590 4.31 8.38 27.55
C LEU A 590 3.58 8.97 26.35
N GLN A 591 3.13 10.22 26.46
CA GLN A 591 2.55 10.94 25.34
C GLN A 591 3.53 11.04 24.17
N GLN A 592 4.80 11.38 24.42
CA GLN A 592 5.85 11.44 23.41
C GLN A 592 6.15 10.07 22.79
N GLN A 593 6.06 8.98 23.57
CA GLN A 593 6.26 7.63 23.04
C GLN A 593 5.15 7.22 22.06
N ILE A 594 3.99 7.89 22.10
CA ILE A 594 2.86 7.58 21.23
C ILE A 594 2.62 8.56 20.08
N GLN A 595 3.50 9.56 19.88
CA GLN A 595 3.33 10.53 18.80
C GLN A 595 3.89 10.06 17.44
N PRO A 596 3.23 10.39 16.30
CA PRO A 596 1.90 10.99 16.23
C PRO A 596 0.81 9.99 16.64
N ASN A 597 -0.01 10.37 17.61
CA ASN A 597 -1.05 9.47 18.11
C ASN A 597 -2.32 9.57 17.26
N ARG A 598 -2.93 8.42 16.98
CA ARG A 598 -4.10 8.30 16.10
C ARG A 598 -4.95 7.14 16.61
N GLY A 599 -5.58 7.31 17.77
CA GLY A 599 -6.40 6.26 18.39
C GLY A 599 -7.49 5.72 17.46
N LEU A 600 -7.91 4.48 17.73
CA LEU A 600 -9.03 3.84 17.02
C LEU A 600 -10.21 3.75 17.97
N ALA A 601 -11.36 4.23 17.56
CA ALA A 601 -12.60 3.93 18.24
C ALA A 601 -13.39 2.88 17.45
N LYS A 602 -13.99 1.93 18.17
CA LYS A 602 -14.87 0.92 17.59
C LYS A 602 -16.18 0.90 18.35
N ALA A 603 -17.24 1.49 17.80
CA ALA A 603 -18.57 1.34 18.34
C ALA A 603 -19.08 -0.07 18.06
N VAL A 604 -19.40 -0.82 19.11
CA VAL A 604 -19.84 -2.20 19.05
C VAL A 604 -21.29 -2.27 19.51
N TRP A 605 -22.11 -2.95 18.72
CA TRP A 605 -23.50 -3.23 19.00
C TRP A 605 -23.71 -4.72 19.24
N TYR A 606 -24.23 -5.03 20.42
CA TYR A 606 -24.69 -6.36 20.78
C TYR A 606 -26.23 -6.36 20.77
N PRO A 607 -26.87 -7.13 19.88
CA PRO A 607 -28.33 -7.25 19.87
C PRO A 607 -28.87 -7.79 21.21
N ALA A 608 -30.13 -7.48 21.50
CA ALA A 608 -30.84 -8.13 22.59
C ALA A 608 -30.97 -9.63 22.29
N CYS A 609 -30.59 -10.48 23.24
CA CYS A 609 -30.62 -11.94 23.12
C CYS A 609 -31.24 -12.55 24.37
N GLU A 610 -32.02 -13.62 24.21
CA GLU A 610 -32.47 -14.45 25.32
C GLU A 610 -31.32 -15.31 25.88
N PRO A 611 -31.33 -15.66 27.18
CA PRO A 611 -30.25 -16.43 27.81
C PRO A 611 -30.10 -17.81 27.16
N SER A 612 -28.99 -18.00 26.44
CA SER A 612 -28.50 -19.32 26.01
C SER A 612 -27.17 -19.60 26.70
N ALA A 613 -26.97 -20.85 27.14
CA ALA A 613 -25.87 -21.25 28.02
C ALA A 613 -24.46 -21.19 27.38
N VAL A 614 -24.33 -20.78 26.11
CA VAL A 614 -23.08 -20.91 25.32
C VAL A 614 -22.64 -19.60 24.63
N ASP A 615 -23.36 -18.50 24.81
CA ASP A 615 -23.14 -17.30 23.98
C ASP A 615 -22.08 -16.33 24.57
N VAL A 616 -20.82 -16.63 24.25
CA VAL A 616 -19.73 -15.65 24.36
C VAL A 616 -19.90 -14.59 23.27
N HIS A 617 -20.33 -13.38 23.66
CA HIS A 617 -20.62 -12.29 22.73
C HIS A 617 -19.34 -11.65 22.18
N LEU A 618 -18.29 -11.57 23.00
CA LEU A 618 -16.92 -11.27 22.57
C LEU A 618 -15.96 -12.21 23.31
N GLY A 619 -15.17 -12.96 22.54
CA GLY A 619 -14.18 -13.90 23.08
C GLY A 619 -13.19 -13.25 24.04
N ALA A 620 -12.62 -14.05 24.94
CA ALA A 620 -11.59 -13.59 25.87
C ALA A 620 -10.32 -13.11 25.15
N HIS A 621 -9.82 -11.92 25.48
CA HIS A 621 -8.66 -11.30 24.84
C HIS A 621 -7.94 -10.33 25.79
N SER A 622 -6.78 -9.84 25.35
CA SER A 622 -6.12 -8.64 25.89
C SER A 622 -5.95 -7.63 24.75
N ASP A 623 -5.92 -6.35 25.11
CA ASP A 623 -5.74 -5.26 24.17
C ASP A 623 -4.27 -5.02 23.84
N TRP A 624 -3.97 -4.61 22.61
CA TRP A 624 -2.59 -4.43 22.14
C TRP A 624 -1.99 -3.05 22.43
N GLY A 625 -2.79 -2.00 22.60
CA GLY A 625 -2.28 -0.63 22.79
C GLY A 625 -1.66 -0.39 24.16
N PRO A 626 -1.38 0.87 24.55
CA PRO A 626 -1.01 1.20 25.92
C PRO A 626 -2.19 1.07 26.90
N PHE A 627 -3.38 1.55 26.51
CA PHE A 627 -4.60 1.40 27.30
C PHE A 627 -5.84 1.60 26.43
N THR A 628 -7.00 1.28 26.97
CA THR A 628 -8.31 1.48 26.33
C THR A 628 -9.22 2.30 27.22
N ILE A 629 -9.98 3.22 26.61
CA ILE A 629 -11.05 3.99 27.25
C ILE A 629 -12.38 3.40 26.77
N LEU A 630 -13.18 2.83 27.68
CA LEU A 630 -14.41 2.13 27.34
C LEU A 630 -15.64 2.88 27.87
N LEU A 631 -16.52 3.27 26.96
CA LEU A 631 -17.91 3.61 27.25
C LEU A 631 -18.78 2.36 27.10
N THR A 632 -19.68 2.08 28.05
CA THR A 632 -20.63 0.97 27.97
C THR A 632 -22.00 1.37 28.51
N THR A 633 -23.09 0.86 27.91
CA THR A 633 -24.47 1.22 28.31
C THR A 633 -25.11 0.22 29.28
N THR A 634 -24.65 -1.03 29.29
CA THR A 634 -25.14 -2.08 30.19
C THR A 634 -23.97 -2.91 30.76
N PRO A 635 -24.19 -3.64 31.87
CA PRO A 635 -23.25 -4.66 32.34
C PRO A 635 -22.97 -5.75 31.30
N GLY A 636 -21.92 -6.54 31.54
CA GLY A 636 -21.54 -7.70 30.70
C GLY A 636 -20.05 -7.85 30.46
N LEU A 637 -19.22 -6.91 30.93
CA LEU A 637 -17.76 -7.04 30.93
C LEU A 637 -17.31 -7.96 32.08
N GLU A 638 -16.47 -8.94 31.76
CA GLU A 638 -15.81 -9.80 32.75
C GLU A 638 -14.30 -9.75 32.58
N VAL A 639 -13.58 -9.74 33.70
CA VAL A 639 -12.12 -9.72 33.78
C VAL A 639 -11.61 -11.01 34.43
N CYS A 640 -10.49 -11.53 33.95
CA CYS A 640 -9.85 -12.72 34.47
C CYS A 640 -8.85 -12.35 35.56
N VAL A 641 -9.15 -12.76 36.78
CA VAL A 641 -8.42 -12.41 38.00
C VAL A 641 -7.92 -13.66 38.70
N LYS A 642 -6.75 -13.59 39.33
CA LYS A 642 -6.25 -14.68 40.17
C LYS A 642 -6.83 -14.55 41.58
N SER A 643 -7.30 -15.65 42.16
CA SER A 643 -7.68 -15.70 43.58
C SER A 643 -6.44 -15.55 44.48
N GLU A 644 -6.65 -15.39 45.79
CA GLU A 644 -5.56 -15.44 46.78
C GLU A 644 -4.76 -16.75 46.72
N GLU A 645 -5.40 -17.83 46.27
CA GLU A 645 -4.80 -19.16 46.06
C GLU A 645 -4.11 -19.29 44.70
N GLY A 646 -4.09 -18.22 43.89
CA GLY A 646 -3.46 -18.16 42.57
C GLY A 646 -4.30 -18.72 41.43
N VAL A 647 -5.55 -19.14 41.68
CA VAL A 647 -6.44 -19.77 40.69
C VAL A 647 -7.17 -18.69 39.88
N PRO A 648 -7.05 -18.65 38.54
CA PRO A 648 -7.80 -17.73 37.71
C PRO A 648 -9.30 -17.98 37.77
N HIS A 649 -10.09 -16.91 37.77
CA HIS A 649 -11.55 -16.96 37.65
C HIS A 649 -12.06 -15.69 36.96
N TRP A 650 -13.25 -15.79 36.35
CA TRP A 650 -13.94 -14.65 35.74
C TRP A 650 -14.68 -13.83 36.80
N ARG A 651 -14.56 -12.50 36.72
CA ARG A 651 -15.24 -11.56 37.60
C ARG A 651 -15.93 -10.47 36.79
N SER A 652 -17.19 -10.19 37.09
CA SER A 652 -17.94 -9.12 36.42
C SER A 652 -17.48 -7.73 36.85
N VAL A 653 -17.42 -6.80 35.89
CA VAL A 653 -17.13 -5.37 36.12
C VAL A 653 -18.47 -4.62 36.23
N PRO A 654 -18.73 -3.91 37.35
CA PRO A 654 -19.99 -3.17 37.52
C PRO A 654 -20.06 -1.97 36.57
N LEU A 655 -21.27 -1.66 36.10
CA LEU A 655 -21.55 -0.43 35.37
C LEU A 655 -21.64 0.74 36.35
N VAL A 656 -20.73 1.70 36.24
CA VAL A 656 -20.80 2.97 36.97
C VAL A 656 -21.38 4.04 36.04
N PRO A 657 -22.57 4.61 36.34
CA PRO A 657 -23.20 5.61 35.49
C PRO A 657 -22.31 6.84 35.26
N GLY A 658 -22.11 7.19 33.99
CA GLY A 658 -21.33 8.36 33.60
C GLY A 658 -19.81 8.19 33.73
N ALA A 659 -19.31 7.02 34.13
CA ALA A 659 -17.89 6.72 34.15
C ALA A 659 -17.40 6.12 32.82
N PHE A 660 -16.10 6.26 32.56
CA PHE A 660 -15.39 5.44 31.58
C PHE A 660 -14.63 4.33 32.28
N THR A 661 -14.77 3.09 31.81
CA THR A 661 -13.89 2.01 32.28
C THR A 661 -12.56 2.11 31.52
N ILE A 662 -11.46 2.20 32.25
CA ILE A 662 -10.11 2.21 31.69
C ILE A 662 -9.44 0.87 31.96
N ASN A 663 -8.81 0.29 30.94
CA ASN A 663 -7.94 -0.88 31.12
C ASN A 663 -6.54 -0.66 30.56
N VAL A 664 -5.55 -1.09 31.33
CA VAL A 664 -4.16 -1.19 30.87
C VAL A 664 -4.06 -2.29 29.83
N ALA A 665 -3.32 -2.02 28.77
CA ALA A 665 -3.16 -2.93 27.63
C ALA A 665 -1.70 -3.37 27.49
N ASP A 666 -1.46 -4.34 26.60
CA ASP A 666 -0.22 -5.11 26.55
C ASP A 666 1.02 -4.24 26.31
N GLN A 667 0.93 -3.17 25.51
CA GLN A 667 2.07 -2.31 25.23
C GLN A 667 2.54 -1.54 26.47
N LEU A 668 1.62 -1.00 27.29
CA LEU A 668 1.99 -0.29 28.51
C LEU A 668 2.50 -1.25 29.57
N ALA A 669 1.92 -2.45 29.68
CA ALA A 669 2.43 -3.51 30.54
C ALA A 669 3.89 -3.85 30.21
N CYS A 670 4.22 -4.01 28.91
CA CYS A 670 5.61 -4.20 28.48
C CYS A 670 6.50 -3.01 28.83
N TRP A 671 6.06 -1.77 28.55
CA TRP A 671 6.85 -0.56 28.84
C TRP A 671 7.14 -0.37 30.32
N CYS A 672 6.24 -0.79 31.22
CA CYS A 672 6.46 -0.71 32.66
C CYS A 672 7.07 -1.99 33.27
N ASN A 673 7.60 -2.90 32.44
CA ASN A 673 8.25 -4.14 32.90
C ASN A 673 7.31 -5.10 33.68
N ASP A 674 6.04 -5.17 33.25
CA ASP A 674 4.89 -5.83 33.90
C ASP A 674 4.54 -5.32 35.30
N ARG A 675 4.93 -4.09 35.67
CA ARG A 675 4.43 -3.48 36.90
C ARG A 675 2.93 -3.22 36.83
N PHE A 676 2.44 -2.81 35.66
CA PHE A 676 1.03 -2.64 35.39
C PHE A 676 0.49 -3.89 34.71
N VAL A 677 -0.68 -4.33 35.14
CA VAL A 677 -1.31 -5.58 34.72
C VAL A 677 -2.13 -5.33 33.46
N SER A 678 -1.79 -6.00 32.36
CA SER A 678 -2.69 -6.13 31.21
C SER A 678 -3.57 -7.37 31.41
N CYS A 679 -4.80 -7.16 31.88
CA CYS A 679 -5.72 -8.22 32.28
C CYS A 679 -6.53 -8.76 31.09
N VAL A 680 -6.66 -10.09 31.02
CA VAL A 680 -7.49 -10.79 30.03
C VAL A 680 -8.95 -10.57 30.39
N HIS A 681 -9.77 -10.19 29.42
CA HIS A 681 -11.17 -9.84 29.64
C HIS A 681 -12.05 -10.34 28.49
N ARG A 682 -13.36 -10.44 28.74
CA ARG A 682 -14.36 -10.91 27.78
C ARG A 682 -15.69 -10.18 27.95
N VAL A 683 -16.58 -10.36 26.97
CA VAL A 683 -17.99 -9.97 27.12
C VAL A 683 -18.84 -11.23 27.12
N ALA A 684 -19.44 -11.51 28.27
CA ALA A 684 -20.26 -12.69 28.50
C ALA A 684 -21.56 -12.31 29.21
N ASN A 685 -22.58 -13.16 29.07
CA ASN A 685 -23.82 -13.09 29.86
C ASN A 685 -24.54 -11.72 29.80
N ILE A 686 -24.63 -11.11 28.61
CA ILE A 686 -25.52 -9.96 28.41
C ILE A 686 -26.96 -10.48 28.45
N VAL A 687 -27.54 -10.59 29.64
CA VAL A 687 -28.96 -10.87 29.82
C VAL A 687 -29.67 -9.52 29.85
N SER A 688 -30.15 -9.07 28.69
CA SER A 688 -30.84 -7.80 28.55
C SER A 688 -31.88 -7.86 27.43
N ASN A 689 -33.08 -7.37 27.72
CA ASN A 689 -34.12 -7.12 26.71
C ASN A 689 -33.75 -5.93 25.81
N GLU A 690 -32.75 -5.14 26.20
CA GLU A 690 -32.24 -3.99 25.46
C GLU A 690 -30.84 -4.29 24.89
N PRO A 691 -30.53 -3.80 23.69
CA PRO A 691 -29.21 -3.95 23.09
C PRO A 691 -28.13 -3.22 23.89
N ARG A 692 -26.92 -3.79 23.90
CA ARG A 692 -25.75 -3.19 24.55
C ARG A 692 -24.90 -2.45 23.51
N ILE A 693 -24.53 -1.21 23.84
CA ILE A 693 -23.53 -0.44 23.09
C ILE A 693 -22.25 -0.40 23.92
N SER A 694 -21.13 -0.68 23.27
CA SER A 694 -19.79 -0.49 23.83
C SER A 694 -18.94 0.31 22.86
N VAL A 695 -18.27 1.35 23.31
CA VAL A 695 -17.41 2.19 22.46
C VAL A 695 -16.01 2.23 23.06
N PRO A 696 -15.21 1.16 22.89
CA PRO A 696 -13.78 1.22 23.17
C PRO A 696 -13.09 2.23 22.23
N TYR A 697 -12.36 3.15 22.84
CA TYR A 697 -11.31 3.94 22.22
C TYR A 697 -9.97 3.33 22.63
N PHE A 698 -9.29 2.74 21.66
CA PHE A 698 -7.96 2.18 21.84
C PHE A 698 -6.95 3.31 21.70
N SER A 699 -6.25 3.64 22.79
CA SER A 699 -5.02 4.43 22.68
C SER A 699 -4.05 3.56 21.89
N MET A 700 -3.79 3.90 20.63
CA MET A 700 -2.88 3.13 19.80
C MET A 700 -2.29 4.01 18.71
N GLN A 701 -1.02 3.76 18.42
CA GLN A 701 -0.29 4.50 17.40
C GLN A 701 -0.63 3.92 16.03
N ILE A 702 -1.71 4.42 15.43
CA ILE A 702 -2.04 4.03 14.05
C ILE A 702 -1.14 4.81 13.11
N LEU A 703 0.09 4.32 12.95
CA LEU A 703 1.04 4.91 12.03
C LEU A 703 0.88 4.30 10.64
N PRO A 704 0.93 5.14 9.59
CA PRO A 704 1.30 4.68 8.27
C PRO A 704 2.60 3.86 8.37
N LEU A 705 2.68 2.68 7.75
CA LEU A 705 3.92 1.85 7.73
C LEU A 705 5.13 2.58 7.11
N ASP A 706 4.86 3.74 6.51
CA ASP A 706 5.67 4.75 5.84
C ASP A 706 6.08 5.94 6.74
N PHE A 707 5.66 6.03 8.00
CA PHE A 707 6.20 7.03 8.93
C PHE A 707 7.55 6.55 9.49
N VAL A 708 8.66 7.08 8.97
CA VAL A 708 10.00 6.46 9.11
C VAL A 708 10.69 6.76 10.45
N GLU A 709 10.55 7.96 11.03
CA GLU A 709 11.39 8.33 12.19
C GLU A 709 10.83 7.90 13.56
N THR A 710 9.58 8.26 13.89
CA THR A 710 9.00 7.91 15.21
C THR A 710 8.61 6.44 15.32
N ALA A 711 8.20 5.81 14.21
CA ALA A 711 7.81 4.40 14.20
C ALA A 711 9.01 3.43 14.33
N GLU A 712 10.23 3.91 14.08
CA GLU A 712 11.47 3.12 14.18
C GLU A 712 12.20 3.30 15.52
N ARG A 713 11.90 4.37 16.29
CA ARG A 713 12.42 4.53 17.65
C ARG A 713 12.01 3.32 18.49
N LYS A 714 13.02 2.60 19.01
CA LYS A 714 12.80 1.50 19.94
C LYS A 714 12.54 2.08 21.34
N VAL A 715 11.42 1.68 21.93
CA VAL A 715 11.09 2.02 23.32
C VAL A 715 11.44 0.83 24.18
N GLY A 716 12.34 1.05 25.15
CA GLY A 716 12.75 0.03 26.13
C GLY A 716 11.85 0.03 27.37
N CYS A 717 12.01 -0.97 28.23
CA CYS A 717 11.33 -1.01 29.52
C CYS A 717 11.79 0.14 30.44
N ILE A 718 10.85 0.73 31.16
CA ILE A 718 11.08 1.68 32.25
C ILE A 718 11.26 0.87 33.53
N CYS A 719 12.50 0.49 33.79
CA CYS A 719 12.88 -0.34 34.93
C CYS A 719 13.14 0.51 36.18
N ALA A 720 12.91 -0.05 37.37
CA ALA A 720 13.40 0.57 38.60
C ALA A 720 14.93 0.46 38.70
N LEU A 721 15.56 1.25 39.58
CA LEU A 721 17.00 1.21 39.80
C LEU A 721 17.44 -0.22 40.20
N GLY A 722 18.32 -0.83 39.40
CA GLY A 722 18.86 -2.17 39.62
C GLY A 722 18.04 -3.32 39.02
N GLU A 723 16.89 -3.03 38.40
CA GLU A 723 16.08 -4.04 37.72
C GLU A 723 16.52 -4.23 36.26
N ARG A 724 16.49 -5.48 35.78
CA ARG A 724 16.75 -5.80 34.37
C ARG A 724 15.46 -5.73 33.54
N PRO A 725 15.52 -5.20 32.31
CA PRO A 725 14.37 -5.23 31.40
C PRO A 725 13.99 -6.68 31.07
N LYS A 726 12.70 -7.01 31.16
CA LYS A 726 12.14 -8.30 30.74
C LYS A 726 11.94 -8.38 29.24
N TYR A 727 11.74 -7.24 28.58
CA TYR A 727 11.48 -7.14 27.16
C TYR A 727 12.59 -6.35 26.46
N GLU A 728 13.01 -6.86 25.31
CA GLU A 728 13.90 -6.14 24.41
C GLU A 728 13.21 -4.88 23.86
N PRO A 729 13.95 -3.76 23.69
CA PRO A 729 13.39 -2.56 23.10
C PRO A 729 12.81 -2.82 21.70
N ILE A 730 11.51 -2.53 21.54
CA ILE A 730 10.78 -2.74 20.29
C ILE A 730 10.29 -1.41 19.74
N SER A 731 10.35 -1.27 18.41
CA SER A 731 9.75 -0.12 17.75
C SER A 731 8.25 -0.34 17.57
N VAL A 732 7.49 0.75 17.56
CA VAL A 732 6.02 0.70 17.41
C VAL A 732 5.63 0.01 16.10
N ARG A 733 6.37 0.29 15.02
CA ARG A 733 6.18 -0.38 13.73
C ARG A 733 6.28 -1.89 13.84
N ASN A 734 7.32 -2.38 14.52
CA ASN A 734 7.56 -3.82 14.64
C ASN A 734 6.56 -4.47 15.60
N TYR A 735 6.19 -3.78 16.68
CA TYR A 735 5.14 -4.22 17.59
C TYR A 735 3.80 -4.41 16.87
N LEU A 736 3.39 -3.42 16.07
CA LEU A 736 2.15 -3.50 15.27
C LEU A 736 2.24 -4.56 14.17
N LYS A 737 3.35 -4.64 13.42
CA LYS A 737 3.55 -5.68 12.39
C LYS A 737 3.38 -7.08 12.97
N ARG A 738 4.01 -7.36 14.11
CA ARG A 738 3.88 -8.62 14.85
C ARG A 738 2.41 -8.93 15.18
N ASN A 739 1.65 -7.95 15.65
CA ASN A 739 0.23 -8.14 15.98
C ASN A 739 -0.66 -8.29 14.74
N PHE A 740 -0.38 -7.58 13.65
CA PHE A 740 -1.10 -7.74 12.38
C PHE A 740 -0.85 -9.09 11.68
N GLU A 741 0.32 -9.68 11.85
CA GLU A 741 0.58 -11.05 11.38
C GLU A 741 -0.30 -12.08 12.09
N MET A 742 -0.69 -11.84 13.35
CA MET A 742 -1.68 -12.66 14.04
C MET A 742 -3.06 -12.60 13.34
N LEU A 743 -3.49 -11.42 12.88
CA LEU A 743 -4.74 -11.28 12.11
C LEU A 743 -4.70 -12.02 10.77
N LYS A 744 -3.58 -11.92 10.03
CA LYS A 744 -3.41 -12.57 8.72
C LYS A 744 -3.36 -14.09 8.83
N SER A 745 -2.70 -14.62 9.86
CA SER A 745 -2.65 -16.07 10.10
C SER A 745 -4.02 -16.66 10.40
N ALA A 746 -4.87 -15.95 11.16
CA ALA A 746 -6.25 -16.38 11.44
C ALA A 746 -7.13 -16.43 10.17
N GLY A 747 -6.90 -15.52 9.20
CA GLY A 747 -7.60 -15.53 7.91
C GLY A 747 -7.25 -16.74 7.01
N LYS A 748 -6.00 -17.21 7.05
CA LYS A 748 -5.55 -18.38 6.27
C LYS A 748 -6.07 -19.72 6.82
N SER A 749 -6.25 -19.83 8.13
CA SER A 749 -6.80 -21.05 8.76
C SER A 749 -8.22 -21.38 8.26
N VAL A 750 -8.97 -20.35 7.86
CA VAL A 750 -10.36 -20.47 7.41
C VAL A 750 -10.47 -20.94 5.94
N GLU A 751 -9.51 -20.59 5.08
CA GLU A 751 -9.49 -21.10 3.69
C GLU A 751 -9.12 -22.58 3.62
N VAL A 752 -8.27 -23.08 4.54
CA VAL A 752 -7.89 -24.50 4.57
C VAL A 752 -9.06 -25.40 4.99
N GLN A 753 -10.00 -24.90 5.79
CA GLN A 753 -11.21 -25.67 6.16
C GLN A 753 -12.30 -25.69 5.06
N LYS A 754 -12.24 -24.82 4.04
CA LYS A 754 -13.19 -24.84 2.90
C LYS A 754 -12.78 -25.76 1.75
N ILE A 755 -11.58 -26.37 1.79
CA ILE A 755 -11.09 -27.27 0.73
C ILE A 755 -11.16 -28.76 1.15
N GLY A 756 -11.59 -29.05 2.39
CA GLY A 756 -11.67 -30.42 2.93
C GLY A 756 -13.08 -31.00 3.04
N GLY A 757 -14.07 -30.46 2.33
CA GLY A 757 -15.46 -30.92 2.39
C GLY A 757 -16.17 -30.80 1.05
N ALA A 758 -15.79 -31.68 0.11
CA ALA A 758 -16.59 -32.07 -1.05
C ALA A 758 -16.28 -33.54 -1.35
#